data_AF-A0A5P9NLX4-F1
#
_entry.id   AF-A0A5P9NLX4-F1
#
_cell.length_a   1.000
_cell.length_b   1.000
_cell.length_c   1.000
_cell.angle_alpha   90.00
_cell.angle_beta   90.00
_cell.angle_gamma   90.00
#
_symmetry.space_group_name_H-M   'P 1'
#
loop_
_entity.id
_entity.type
_entity.pdbx_description
1 polymer ?
#
loop_
_entity_poly.entity_id
_entity_poly.type
_entity_poly.pdbx_seq_one_letter_code
_entity_poly.pdbx_strand_id
1 'polypeptide(L)'
;MRSSALYLLLLPIIVACASRPYDGAAVGSADFLQRAVILEQGDIRVSAAVPTAEEAAALTGLDLYAQGIQPIWLKVENRSPTRARMVTHSIDPDYYSPIEVAYMNRRGYSSQGYDAMQRWFHENSMPRFVPPGETRSGLVFSHLRPGSKAFNLNLIHGGTALDFTFFVPLPGFVPDFLEVNFDSLYTSAETAELSPAELRTRLEEELACCGTNVEGTEYGAPFNAVLVGTGQAVRRAMLRGGWLETSRETEALDRARLQSYRGREPDAIFTQWRRDGNERIQMHLWLAPWQVDGEAVWLAQVFYYADSLRLLSLLEGEGHSTGGSLFFARESVTADIDSAQRFLFQNLWYHGSLAKVAYVTGVGEVSIEEPRTGFGGEAYFTDGLRLVAFLSEDTLALDETRFLFDGQAGVKKSEAALFDGRQVSPPNDRLHIEQKGHLTIATAVPSKEETRAIFGMDLYARNIQPVWVQVENKSESMMYLTPMGVDRAYFTPRETAHRSRADYTTGFASRFESVGHARLAVAPQSIQSAYIFTRVDEGTKSFNVDVVGDGRAYLMSFHVPVPGLRLDHHEVDIAALYPQESVRDVTLEQLVAELETMPCCVRDSAGEDKGDPLNIAFVGDGRDMYYALMRAGWDETETIYGTSLLKTAASALLGDTYRYSPVSALYVFGRGQDAALQRARTSINERNHLRVWMSPLRHEGKPVWIGQISRDIGVRFTRKTITTHKIDPDVDETREFLLEDLAFSQGIKAFGYVGGVGSADYDQPRGNLTGDPYFTDGNRLVMWLSHEPVGLDEILPLNLTPYHTGHIGP
;
A
#
# COMPACT_ATOMS: atom_id res chain seq x y z
N MET A 1 -71.62 4.54 -39.96
CA MET A 1 -70.72 5.69 -39.70
C MET A 1 -70.37 5.68 -38.22
N ARG A 2 -69.14 6.11 -37.94
CA ARG A 2 -68.33 5.96 -36.72
C ARG A 2 -68.99 6.30 -35.38
N SER A 3 -68.48 5.61 -34.35
CA SER A 3 -68.04 6.12 -33.03
C SER A 3 -68.84 5.72 -31.78
N SER A 4 -68.04 5.43 -30.74
CA SER A 4 -68.31 5.50 -29.29
C SER A 4 -68.79 4.19 -28.65
N ALA A 5 -68.21 3.66 -27.58
CA ALA A 5 -67.01 3.99 -26.81
C ALA A 5 -66.62 2.74 -25.99
N LEU A 6 -65.33 2.41 -25.96
CA LEU A 6 -64.77 1.32 -25.18
C LEU A 6 -64.41 1.88 -23.79
N TYR A 7 -65.07 1.38 -22.73
CA TYR A 7 -64.65 1.61 -21.36
C TYR A 7 -63.39 0.76 -21.08
N LEU A 8 -62.22 1.38 -21.10
CA LEU A 8 -61.02 0.84 -20.45
C LEU A 8 -60.85 1.54 -19.10
N LEU A 9 -61.17 0.83 -18.03
CA LEU A 9 -60.78 1.17 -16.66
C LEU A 9 -59.26 1.01 -16.54
N LEU A 10 -58.53 2.11 -16.68
CA LEU A 10 -57.14 2.23 -16.22
C LEU A 10 -57.18 2.55 -14.71
N LEU A 11 -56.96 1.52 -13.90
CA LEU A 11 -56.53 1.69 -12.51
C LEU A 11 -55.12 2.31 -12.52
N PRO A 12 -54.89 3.47 -11.87
CA PRO A 12 -53.54 3.87 -11.56
C PRO A 12 -53.08 2.98 -10.41
N ILE A 13 -52.18 2.03 -10.68
CA ILE A 13 -51.36 1.42 -9.63
C ILE A 13 -50.41 2.53 -9.18
N ILE A 14 -50.84 3.29 -8.18
CA ILE A 14 -49.95 4.11 -7.37
C ILE A 14 -49.12 3.09 -6.58
N VAL A 15 -47.97 2.68 -7.11
CA VAL A 15 -46.91 2.12 -6.27
C VAL A 15 -46.44 3.28 -5.40
N ALA A 16 -47.07 3.46 -4.24
CA ALA A 16 -46.46 4.20 -3.16
C ALA A 16 -45.13 3.50 -2.88
N CYS A 17 -44.03 4.11 -3.31
CA CYS A 17 -42.69 3.73 -2.87
C CYS A 17 -42.62 4.03 -1.37
N ALA A 18 -43.15 3.12 -0.54
CA ALA A 18 -42.96 3.13 0.89
C ALA A 18 -41.49 2.79 1.14
N SER A 19 -40.66 3.81 1.07
CA SER A 19 -39.22 3.75 1.37
C SER A 19 -39.00 3.25 2.81
N ARG A 20 -38.13 2.26 2.98
CA ARG A 20 -37.94 1.49 4.23
C ARG A 20 -37.27 2.36 5.33
N PRO A 21 -37.66 2.25 6.62
CA PRO A 21 -36.86 2.77 7.73
C PRO A 21 -35.58 1.93 7.91
N TYR A 22 -34.54 2.51 8.51
CA TYR A 22 -33.34 1.78 8.92
C TYR A 22 -33.38 1.49 10.42
N ASP A 23 -33.02 0.27 10.79
CA ASP A 23 -32.93 -0.18 12.17
C ASP A 23 -31.78 -1.19 12.26
N GLY A 24 -30.62 -0.73 12.73
CA GLY A 24 -29.45 -1.58 12.97
C GLY A 24 -29.43 -2.10 14.39
N ALA A 25 -28.97 -3.33 14.58
CA ALA A 25 -28.95 -3.96 15.90
C ALA A 25 -27.86 -3.35 16.82
N ALA A 26 -28.00 -3.57 18.13
CA ALA A 26 -27.00 -3.13 19.10
C ALA A 26 -25.75 -4.03 19.04
N VAL A 27 -24.57 -3.43 18.87
CA VAL A 27 -23.30 -4.16 18.73
C VAL A 27 -22.93 -4.93 20.01
N GLY A 28 -23.18 -4.34 21.19
CA GLY A 28 -22.69 -4.84 22.48
C GLY A 28 -23.24 -6.20 22.94
N SER A 29 -24.25 -6.75 22.26
CA SER A 29 -24.85 -8.06 22.57
C SER A 29 -24.71 -9.09 21.44
N ALA A 30 -23.85 -8.82 20.44
CA ALA A 30 -23.72 -9.70 19.29
C ALA A 30 -22.92 -10.97 19.62
N ASP A 31 -23.36 -12.12 19.10
CA ASP A 31 -22.76 -13.43 19.41
C ASP A 31 -21.30 -13.55 18.97
N PHE A 32 -20.91 -12.86 17.91
CA PHE A 32 -19.53 -12.88 17.42
C PHE A 32 -18.51 -12.35 18.44
N LEU A 33 -18.96 -11.54 19.41
CA LEU A 33 -18.11 -11.04 20.49
C LEU A 33 -17.57 -12.16 21.40
N GLN A 34 -18.25 -13.31 21.46
CA GLN A 34 -17.76 -14.47 22.20
C GLN A 34 -16.47 -15.05 21.60
N ARG A 35 -16.18 -14.73 20.34
CA ARG A 35 -14.96 -15.15 19.62
C ARG A 35 -13.86 -14.09 19.66
N ALA A 36 -13.97 -13.09 20.52
CA ALA A 36 -12.99 -12.02 20.60
C ALA A 36 -11.61 -12.54 21.01
N VAL A 37 -10.61 -12.24 20.19
CA VAL A 37 -9.20 -12.43 20.52
C VAL A 37 -8.75 -11.25 21.38
N ILE A 38 -8.03 -11.54 22.46
CA ILE A 38 -7.60 -10.53 23.43
C ILE A 38 -6.08 -10.51 23.48
N LEU A 39 -5.50 -9.34 23.29
CA LEU A 39 -4.08 -9.08 23.45
C LEU A 39 -3.88 -7.95 24.49
N GLU A 40 -2.79 -8.02 25.24
CA GLU A 40 -2.45 -7.03 26.26
C GLU A 40 -0.96 -6.69 26.14
N GLN A 41 -0.65 -5.39 26.14
CA GLN A 41 0.72 -4.87 26.19
C GLN A 41 0.76 -3.70 27.16
N GLY A 42 1.54 -3.86 28.24
CA GLY A 42 1.59 -2.87 29.32
C GLY A 42 0.21 -2.59 29.91
N ASP A 43 -0.17 -1.31 29.98
CA ASP A 43 -1.44 -0.85 30.53
C ASP A 43 -2.59 -0.81 29.50
N ILE A 44 -2.35 -1.32 28.30
CA ILE A 44 -3.34 -1.31 27.21
C ILE A 44 -3.76 -2.75 26.90
N ARG A 45 -5.08 -2.99 27.00
CA ARG A 45 -5.69 -4.26 26.60
C ARG A 45 -6.64 -4.03 25.43
N VAL A 46 -6.48 -4.84 24.38
CA VAL A 46 -7.29 -4.76 23.17
C VAL A 46 -8.00 -6.08 22.93
N SER A 47 -9.31 -6.03 22.72
CA SER A 47 -10.12 -7.14 22.23
C SER A 47 -10.53 -6.88 20.79
N ALA A 48 -10.46 -7.90 19.93
CA ALA A 48 -10.89 -7.83 18.54
C ALA A 48 -11.78 -9.01 18.16
N ALA A 49 -12.88 -8.74 17.45
CA ALA A 49 -13.75 -9.76 16.90
C ALA A 49 -14.23 -9.37 15.50
N VAL A 50 -14.54 -10.36 14.66
CA VAL A 50 -14.94 -10.13 13.26
C VAL A 50 -16.25 -10.91 13.02
N PRO A 51 -17.36 -10.23 12.68
CA PRO A 51 -18.61 -10.91 12.34
C PRO A 51 -18.47 -11.64 11.00
N THR A 52 -19.11 -12.80 10.85
CA THR A 52 -19.33 -13.45 9.55
C THR A 52 -20.20 -12.59 8.63
N ALA A 53 -20.33 -12.95 7.36
CA ALA A 53 -21.24 -12.26 6.44
C ALA A 53 -22.69 -12.23 6.97
N GLU A 54 -23.17 -13.37 7.50
CA GLU A 54 -24.50 -13.51 8.08
C GLU A 54 -24.69 -12.66 9.34
N GLU A 55 -23.71 -12.68 10.24
CA GLU A 55 -23.73 -11.87 11.46
C GLU A 55 -23.63 -10.38 11.16
N ALA A 56 -22.83 -9.98 10.16
CA ALA A 56 -22.72 -8.60 9.71
C ALA A 56 -24.03 -8.11 9.09
N ALA A 57 -24.70 -8.96 8.31
CA ALA A 57 -26.03 -8.67 7.76
C ALA A 57 -27.11 -8.60 8.85
N ALA A 58 -27.04 -9.47 9.86
CA ALA A 58 -27.94 -9.40 11.01
C ALA A 58 -27.70 -8.14 11.86
N LEU A 59 -26.44 -7.72 12.02
CA LEU A 59 -26.07 -6.54 12.78
C LEU A 59 -26.50 -5.24 12.09
N THR A 60 -26.21 -5.11 10.80
CA THR A 60 -26.37 -3.85 10.05
C THR A 60 -27.64 -3.80 9.22
N GLY A 61 -28.27 -4.94 8.95
CA GLY A 61 -29.33 -5.05 7.94
C GLY A 61 -28.84 -4.93 6.49
N LEU A 62 -27.52 -4.95 6.26
CA LEU A 62 -26.87 -4.71 4.97
C LEU A 62 -25.91 -5.86 4.62
N ASP A 63 -25.86 -6.22 3.34
CA ASP A 63 -24.88 -7.19 2.83
C ASP A 63 -23.56 -6.48 2.51
N LEU A 64 -22.78 -6.19 3.56
CA LEU A 64 -21.50 -5.51 3.45
C LEU A 64 -20.43 -6.39 2.77
N TYR A 65 -20.49 -7.71 2.98
CA TYR A 65 -19.53 -8.64 2.40
C TYR A 65 -19.67 -8.72 0.88
N ALA A 66 -20.89 -8.68 0.33
CA ALA A 66 -21.11 -8.58 -1.11
C ALA A 66 -20.55 -7.29 -1.74
N GLN A 67 -20.29 -6.27 -0.92
CA GLN A 67 -19.68 -5.00 -1.33
C GLN A 67 -18.16 -4.98 -1.14
N GLY A 68 -17.57 -6.08 -0.67
CA GLY A 68 -16.14 -6.14 -0.34
C GLY A 68 -15.78 -5.44 0.97
N ILE A 69 -16.75 -5.18 1.85
CA ILE A 69 -16.56 -4.53 3.15
C ILE A 69 -16.65 -5.57 4.26
N GLN A 70 -15.65 -5.59 5.14
CA GLN A 70 -15.58 -6.46 6.29
C GLN A 70 -15.42 -5.63 7.58
N PRO A 71 -16.48 -5.57 8.41
CA PRO A 71 -16.41 -4.92 9.70
C PRO A 71 -15.47 -5.65 10.66
N ILE A 72 -14.76 -4.90 11.50
CA ILE A 72 -13.95 -5.38 12.61
C ILE A 72 -14.45 -4.67 13.85
N TRP A 73 -14.83 -5.42 14.87
CA TRP A 73 -15.12 -4.87 16.18
C TRP A 73 -13.85 -4.81 17.02
N LEU A 74 -13.62 -3.65 17.64
CA LEU A 74 -12.52 -3.42 18.56
C LEU A 74 -13.05 -2.93 19.90
N LYS A 75 -12.36 -3.31 20.97
CA LYS A 75 -12.51 -2.73 22.30
C LYS A 75 -11.12 -2.47 22.87
N VAL A 76 -10.89 -1.24 23.30
CA VAL A 76 -9.64 -0.79 23.89
C VAL A 76 -9.91 -0.37 25.33
N GLU A 77 -9.25 -1.03 26.27
CA GLU A 77 -9.23 -0.69 27.69
C GLU A 77 -7.91 0.05 27.97
N ASN A 78 -7.99 1.37 28.21
CA ASN A 78 -6.82 2.18 28.53
C ASN A 78 -6.66 2.30 30.04
N ARG A 79 -5.75 1.51 30.63
CA ARG A 79 -5.46 1.55 32.07
C ARG A 79 -4.31 2.51 32.41
N SER A 80 -3.73 3.16 31.40
CA SER A 80 -2.61 4.09 31.55
C SER A 80 -3.09 5.47 32.03
N PRO A 81 -2.19 6.31 32.59
CA PRO A 81 -2.52 7.69 32.98
C PRO A 81 -2.59 8.67 31.79
N THR A 82 -2.33 8.19 30.56
CA THR A 82 -2.27 9.01 29.35
C THR A 82 -3.35 8.61 28.36
N ARG A 83 -3.81 9.53 27.51
CA ARG A 83 -4.76 9.21 26.44
C ARG A 83 -4.09 8.24 25.45
N ALA A 84 -4.81 7.20 25.03
CA ALA A 84 -4.42 6.34 23.92
C ALA A 84 -5.06 6.85 22.63
N ARG A 85 -4.28 6.95 21.56
CA ARG A 85 -4.74 7.27 20.19
C ARG A 85 -4.60 6.03 19.33
N MET A 86 -5.71 5.56 18.76
CA MET A 86 -5.74 4.52 17.75
C MET A 86 -5.29 5.07 16.40
N VAL A 87 -4.54 4.27 15.64
CA VAL A 87 -4.21 4.55 14.24
C VAL A 87 -5.05 3.61 13.37
N THR A 88 -6.08 4.13 12.71
CA THR A 88 -6.96 3.30 11.86
C THR A 88 -6.23 2.82 10.62
N HIS A 89 -5.33 3.66 10.06
CA HIS A 89 -4.52 3.34 8.88
C HIS A 89 -3.68 2.04 9.04
N SER A 90 -3.30 1.66 10.26
CA SER A 90 -2.55 0.41 10.49
C SER A 90 -3.37 -0.85 10.27
N ILE A 91 -4.71 -0.76 10.39
CA ILE A 91 -5.64 -1.88 10.20
C ILE A 91 -5.82 -2.14 8.71
N ASP A 92 -6.13 -1.08 7.97
CA ASP A 92 -6.29 -1.09 6.53
C ASP A 92 -6.02 0.33 6.01
N PRO A 93 -4.97 0.57 5.19
CA PRO A 93 -4.64 1.91 4.69
C PRO A 93 -5.69 2.49 3.74
N ASP A 94 -6.60 1.65 3.25
CA ASP A 94 -7.68 2.04 2.33
C ASP A 94 -9.07 1.86 2.99
N TYR A 95 -9.17 1.83 4.34
CA TYR A 95 -10.44 1.62 5.07
C TYR A 95 -11.58 2.57 4.63
N TYR A 96 -12.82 2.10 4.82
CA TYR A 96 -14.04 2.86 4.58
C TYR A 96 -14.43 3.68 5.81
N SER A 97 -14.79 4.96 5.64
CA SER A 97 -15.35 5.71 6.77
C SER A 97 -16.75 5.18 7.11
N PRO A 98 -17.22 5.35 8.36
CA PRO A 98 -18.56 4.87 8.73
C PRO A 98 -19.68 5.49 7.87
N ILE A 99 -19.57 6.78 7.54
CA ILE A 99 -20.59 7.49 6.77
C ILE A 99 -20.49 7.17 5.27
N GLU A 100 -19.31 6.83 4.77
CA GLU A 100 -19.14 6.24 3.43
C GLU A 100 -19.93 4.94 3.29
N VAL A 101 -19.79 4.00 4.26
CA VAL A 101 -20.54 2.74 4.24
C VAL A 101 -22.06 3.00 4.22
N ALA A 102 -22.54 3.97 5.02
CA ALA A 102 -23.94 4.38 4.99
C ALA A 102 -24.34 4.96 3.62
N TYR A 103 -23.52 5.82 3.02
CA TYR A 103 -23.80 6.45 1.73
C TYR A 103 -23.85 5.43 0.58
N MET A 104 -22.97 4.42 0.59
CA MET A 104 -23.00 3.30 -0.37
C MET A 104 -24.35 2.56 -0.32
N ASN A 105 -24.98 2.49 0.85
CA ASN A 105 -26.22 1.75 1.11
C ASN A 105 -27.49 2.62 1.14
N ARG A 106 -27.41 3.91 0.80
CA ARG A 106 -28.54 4.87 0.88
C ARG A 106 -29.74 4.54 -0.02
N ARG A 107 -29.54 3.80 -1.11
CA ARG A 107 -30.60 3.53 -2.10
C ARG A 107 -31.66 2.61 -1.49
N GLY A 108 -32.94 2.96 -1.65
CA GLY A 108 -34.08 2.18 -1.14
C GLY A 108 -34.58 2.60 0.24
N TYR A 109 -33.87 3.50 0.93
CA TYR A 109 -34.29 4.07 2.21
C TYR A 109 -34.96 5.44 2.02
N SER A 110 -35.80 5.82 2.99
CA SER A 110 -36.34 7.20 3.06
C SER A 110 -35.22 8.17 3.46
N SER A 111 -35.43 9.48 3.33
CA SER A 111 -34.46 10.46 3.88
C SER A 111 -34.21 10.20 5.37
N GLN A 112 -35.28 10.02 6.14
CA GLN A 112 -35.19 9.71 7.57
C GLN A 112 -34.51 8.36 7.84
N GLY A 113 -34.75 7.34 7.00
CA GLY A 113 -34.09 6.05 7.11
C GLY A 113 -32.59 6.15 6.82
N TYR A 114 -32.20 6.95 5.84
CA TYR A 114 -30.79 7.22 5.56
C TYR A 114 -30.12 8.03 6.67
N ASP A 115 -30.80 9.03 7.24
CA ASP A 115 -30.29 9.79 8.39
C ASP A 115 -30.10 8.90 9.62
N ALA A 116 -31.03 7.96 9.85
CA ALA A 116 -30.91 6.95 10.90
C ALA A 116 -29.75 5.98 10.64
N MET A 117 -29.52 5.59 9.39
CA MET A 117 -28.38 4.76 8.99
C MET A 117 -27.05 5.47 9.25
N GLN A 118 -26.90 6.72 8.77
CA GLN A 118 -25.70 7.52 9.01
C GLN A 118 -25.40 7.64 10.51
N ARG A 119 -26.44 7.94 11.32
CA ARG A 119 -26.30 8.05 12.78
C ARG A 119 -25.83 6.73 13.39
N TRP A 120 -26.44 5.61 13.01
CA TRP A 120 -26.04 4.30 13.54
C TRP A 120 -24.58 3.98 13.24
N PHE A 121 -24.13 4.21 12.00
CA PHE A 121 -22.72 3.98 11.63
C PHE A 121 -21.77 4.92 12.37
N HIS A 122 -22.13 6.20 12.54
CA HIS A 122 -21.34 7.16 13.30
C HIS A 122 -21.23 6.76 14.78
N GLU A 123 -22.35 6.46 15.45
CA GLU A 123 -22.40 6.13 16.87
C GLU A 123 -21.77 4.78 17.22
N ASN A 124 -21.74 3.82 16.28
CA ASN A 124 -21.12 2.52 16.48
C ASN A 124 -19.70 2.43 15.92
N SER A 125 -19.13 3.52 15.41
CA SER A 125 -17.74 3.57 14.95
C SER A 125 -16.76 3.52 16.12
N MET A 126 -15.59 2.93 15.91
CA MET A 126 -14.53 2.89 16.93
C MET A 126 -13.96 4.31 17.14
N PRO A 127 -14.06 4.89 18.36
CA PRO A 127 -13.49 6.20 18.61
C PRO A 127 -11.96 6.17 18.52
N ARG A 128 -11.38 7.16 17.85
CA ARG A 128 -9.93 7.29 17.67
C ARG A 128 -9.18 7.50 18.99
N PHE A 129 -9.82 8.08 19.99
CA PHE A 129 -9.21 8.39 21.29
C PHE A 129 -9.88 7.66 22.43
N VAL A 130 -9.06 7.08 23.31
CA VAL A 130 -9.50 6.45 24.56
C VAL A 130 -8.87 7.19 25.74
N PRO A 131 -9.66 7.93 26.54
CA PRO A 131 -9.14 8.66 27.68
C PRO A 131 -8.46 7.77 28.73
N PRO A 132 -7.61 8.34 29.61
CA PRO A 132 -7.01 7.60 30.73
C PRO A 132 -8.07 6.92 31.60
N GLY A 133 -7.86 5.65 31.94
CA GLY A 133 -8.77 4.87 32.79
C GLY A 133 -10.10 4.49 32.14
N GLU A 134 -10.31 4.81 30.87
CA GLU A 134 -11.57 4.55 30.17
C GLU A 134 -11.49 3.35 29.23
N THR A 135 -12.67 2.85 28.88
CA THR A 135 -12.85 1.81 27.86
C THR A 135 -13.72 2.36 26.74
N ARG A 136 -13.34 2.08 25.49
CA ARG A 136 -14.12 2.40 24.29
C ARG A 136 -14.16 1.19 23.38
N SER A 137 -15.24 1.06 22.61
CA SER A 137 -15.41 0.01 21.62
C SER A 137 -16.23 0.52 20.45
N GLY A 138 -16.04 -0.09 19.29
CA GLY A 138 -16.80 0.20 18.09
C GLY A 138 -16.30 -0.59 16.88
N LEU A 139 -16.85 -0.25 15.72
CA LEU A 139 -16.56 -0.89 14.45
C LEU A 139 -15.56 -0.08 13.63
N VAL A 140 -14.68 -0.79 12.93
CA VAL A 140 -13.83 -0.31 11.84
C VAL A 140 -14.21 -1.07 10.57
N PHE A 141 -14.34 -0.37 9.43
CA PHE A 141 -14.79 -0.97 8.18
C PHE A 141 -13.61 -1.13 7.22
N SER A 142 -13.08 -2.35 7.18
CA SER A 142 -11.93 -2.71 6.34
C SER A 142 -12.39 -3.39 5.04
N HIS A 143 -11.47 -3.57 4.09
CA HIS A 143 -11.69 -4.42 2.93
C HIS A 143 -11.83 -5.89 3.33
N LEU A 144 -12.76 -6.57 2.66
CA LEU A 144 -12.92 -8.01 2.73
C LEU A 144 -11.66 -8.69 2.21
N ARG A 145 -11.09 -9.56 3.04
CA ARG A 145 -10.02 -10.47 2.64
C ARG A 145 -10.51 -11.90 2.83
N PRO A 146 -10.43 -12.77 1.80
CA PRO A 146 -10.73 -14.19 1.95
C PRO A 146 -9.79 -14.84 2.99
N GLY A 147 -10.28 -15.87 3.67
CA GLY A 147 -9.52 -16.62 4.68
C GLY A 147 -9.64 -16.05 6.10
N SER A 148 -8.63 -16.28 6.94
CA SER A 148 -8.60 -15.73 8.29
C SER A 148 -8.46 -14.22 8.27
N LYS A 149 -9.28 -13.52 9.09
CA LYS A 149 -9.15 -12.07 9.20
C LYS A 149 -7.99 -11.74 10.12
N ALA A 150 -6.93 -11.20 9.54
CA ALA A 150 -5.78 -10.75 10.29
C ALA A 150 -5.41 -9.31 9.91
N PHE A 151 -4.97 -8.54 10.90
CA PHE A 151 -4.71 -7.10 10.78
C PHE A 151 -3.79 -6.61 11.92
N ASN A 152 -3.16 -5.46 11.71
CA ASN A 152 -2.38 -4.76 12.72
C ASN A 152 -3.19 -3.61 13.34
N LEU A 153 -2.93 -3.31 14.60
CA LEU A 153 -3.46 -2.15 15.29
C LEU A 153 -2.32 -1.46 16.01
N ASN A 154 -1.99 -0.23 15.58
CA ASN A 154 -1.06 0.62 16.29
C ASN A 154 -1.80 1.58 17.22
N LEU A 155 -1.31 1.70 18.45
CA LEU A 155 -1.83 2.60 19.47
C LEU A 155 -0.70 3.48 20.00
N ILE A 156 -0.88 4.80 19.96
CA ILE A 156 0.07 5.76 20.51
C ILE A 156 -0.42 6.17 21.90
N HIS A 157 0.38 5.92 22.94
CA HIS A 157 0.11 6.39 24.30
C HIS A 157 1.42 6.76 25.01
N GLY A 158 1.40 7.83 25.82
CA GLY A 158 2.57 8.21 26.63
C GLY A 158 3.87 8.48 25.87
N GLY A 159 3.81 8.77 24.57
CA GLY A 159 4.99 8.90 23.70
C GLY A 159 5.55 7.58 23.17
N THR A 160 4.84 6.47 23.38
CA THR A 160 5.21 5.14 22.86
C THR A 160 4.15 4.64 21.86
N ALA A 161 4.59 3.90 20.85
CA ALA A 161 3.72 3.15 19.96
C ALA A 161 3.64 1.68 20.42
N LEU A 162 2.43 1.14 20.51
CA LEU A 162 2.15 -0.27 20.78
C LEU A 162 1.59 -0.93 19.54
N ASP A 163 2.07 -2.13 19.23
CA ASP A 163 1.74 -2.85 18.00
C ASP A 163 1.04 -4.17 18.33
N PHE A 164 -0.24 -4.26 17.96
CA PHE A 164 -1.03 -5.48 18.14
C PHE A 164 -1.30 -6.13 16.79
N THR A 165 -0.95 -7.41 16.64
CA THR A 165 -1.30 -8.21 15.45
C THR A 165 -2.35 -9.26 15.82
N PHE A 166 -3.54 -9.13 15.23
CA PHE A 166 -4.64 -10.06 15.46
C PHE A 166 -4.76 -11.09 14.34
N PHE A 167 -5.04 -12.33 14.73
CA PHE A 167 -5.51 -13.40 13.84
C PHE A 167 -6.88 -13.84 14.34
N VAL A 168 -7.95 -13.27 13.78
CA VAL A 168 -9.32 -13.54 14.22
C VAL A 168 -9.88 -14.72 13.41
N PRO A 169 -10.22 -15.85 14.06
CA PRO A 169 -10.79 -16.99 13.39
C PRO A 169 -12.21 -16.67 12.88
N LEU A 170 -12.51 -17.09 11.65
CA LEU A 170 -13.84 -17.01 11.07
C LEU A 170 -14.43 -18.42 10.92
N PRO A 171 -15.69 -18.66 11.35
CA PRO A 171 -16.38 -19.91 11.08
C PRO A 171 -16.34 -20.29 9.59
N GLY A 172 -16.10 -21.57 9.29
CA GLY A 172 -16.06 -22.09 7.92
C GLY A 172 -14.72 -21.94 7.20
N PHE A 173 -13.67 -21.45 7.86
CA PHE A 173 -12.33 -21.43 7.30
C PHE A 173 -11.29 -21.86 8.34
N VAL A 174 -10.52 -22.90 8.01
CA VAL A 174 -9.35 -23.32 8.80
C VAL A 174 -8.11 -23.15 7.91
N PRO A 175 -7.16 -22.29 8.28
CA PRO A 175 -5.87 -22.18 7.60
C PRO A 175 -5.10 -23.50 7.65
N ASP A 176 -4.41 -23.85 6.56
CA ASP A 176 -3.50 -25.01 6.48
C ASP A 176 -2.53 -25.06 7.68
N PHE A 177 -1.98 -23.90 8.01
CA PHE A 177 -1.01 -23.73 9.10
C PHE A 177 -1.57 -24.17 10.46
N LEU A 178 -2.88 -24.08 10.68
CA LEU A 178 -3.52 -24.47 11.94
C LEU A 178 -3.94 -25.95 11.97
N GLU A 179 -3.88 -26.66 10.84
CA GLU A 179 -4.21 -28.08 10.78
C GLU A 179 -3.03 -28.98 11.17
N VAL A 180 -1.81 -28.45 11.09
CA VAL A 180 -0.58 -29.18 11.39
C VAL A 180 -0.22 -29.02 12.87
N ASN A 181 -0.06 -30.13 13.58
CA ASN A 181 0.50 -30.13 14.93
C ASN A 181 2.04 -30.16 14.87
N PHE A 182 2.66 -28.98 14.71
CA PHE A 182 4.11 -28.83 14.57
C PHE A 182 4.92 -29.46 15.71
N ASP A 183 4.43 -29.41 16.94
CA ASP A 183 5.11 -29.98 18.12
C ASP A 183 5.26 -31.50 18.06
N SER A 184 4.47 -32.16 17.22
CA SER A 184 4.47 -33.61 17.05
C SER A 184 5.10 -34.10 15.75
N LEU A 185 5.53 -33.19 14.86
CA LEU A 185 6.07 -33.56 13.55
C LEU A 185 7.42 -34.27 13.64
N TYR A 186 8.28 -33.85 14.57
CA TYR A 186 9.61 -34.39 14.76
C TYR A 186 9.87 -34.67 16.23
N THR A 187 10.52 -35.80 16.51
CA THR A 187 11.00 -36.08 17.86
C THR A 187 12.22 -35.22 18.20
N SER A 188 12.48 -34.99 19.48
CA SER A 188 13.68 -34.25 19.92
C SER A 188 15.01 -34.90 19.47
N ALA A 189 14.99 -36.19 19.11
CA ALA A 189 16.15 -36.90 18.57
C ALA A 189 16.36 -36.65 17.06
N GLU A 190 15.30 -36.27 16.34
CA GLU A 190 15.37 -35.92 14.92
C GLU A 190 15.70 -34.44 14.70
N THR A 191 15.33 -33.58 15.66
CA THR A 191 15.60 -32.15 15.60
C THR A 191 17.07 -31.84 15.90
N ALA A 192 17.72 -31.09 15.01
CA ALA A 192 19.11 -30.64 15.17
C ALA A 192 19.18 -29.13 15.41
N GLU A 193 19.84 -28.71 16.49
CA GLU A 193 20.26 -27.32 16.70
C GLU A 193 21.53 -27.05 15.90
N LEU A 194 21.52 -26.00 15.08
CA LEU A 194 22.60 -25.64 14.16
C LEU A 194 23.05 -24.20 14.42
N SER A 195 24.36 -23.96 14.36
CA SER A 195 24.87 -22.61 14.17
C SER A 195 24.54 -22.09 12.76
N PRO A 196 24.59 -20.76 12.51
CA PRO A 196 24.41 -20.21 11.16
C PRO A 196 25.39 -20.79 10.11
N ALA A 197 26.61 -21.15 10.52
CA ALA A 197 27.59 -21.78 9.63
C ALA A 197 27.22 -23.23 9.30
N GLU A 198 26.75 -23.99 10.29
CA GLU A 198 26.27 -25.37 10.06
C GLU A 198 24.99 -25.39 9.23
N LEU A 199 24.07 -24.44 9.45
CA LEU A 199 22.91 -24.26 8.57
C LEU A 199 23.36 -24.01 7.13
N ARG A 200 24.34 -23.12 6.90
CA ARG A 200 24.88 -22.88 5.56
C ARG A 200 25.37 -24.18 4.92
N THR A 201 26.22 -24.95 5.59
CA THR A 201 26.73 -26.23 5.06
C THR A 201 25.59 -27.21 4.78
N ARG A 202 24.63 -27.33 5.69
CA ARG A 202 23.44 -28.19 5.53
C ARG A 202 22.64 -27.81 4.29
N LEU A 203 22.47 -26.52 4.04
CA LEU A 203 21.78 -26.02 2.86
C LEU A 203 22.61 -26.25 1.59
N GLU A 204 23.89 -25.89 1.58
CA GLU A 204 24.72 -25.94 0.37
C GLU A 204 25.04 -27.37 -0.09
N GLU A 205 25.26 -28.30 0.84
CA GLU A 205 25.85 -29.61 0.55
C GLU A 205 24.90 -30.80 0.77
N GLU A 206 23.95 -30.71 1.71
CA GLU A 206 23.14 -31.85 2.14
C GLU A 206 21.66 -31.75 1.69
N LEU A 207 21.07 -30.55 1.69
CA LEU A 207 19.69 -30.36 1.27
C LEU A 207 19.57 -30.49 -0.25
N ALA A 208 18.87 -31.54 -0.70
CA ALA A 208 18.52 -31.75 -2.10
C ALA A 208 17.96 -30.48 -2.75
N CYS A 209 18.24 -30.25 -4.05
CA CYS A 209 17.81 -29.04 -4.74
C CYS A 209 16.32 -28.78 -4.58
N CYS A 210 15.54 -29.86 -4.61
CA CYS A 210 14.15 -29.84 -5.02
C CYS A 210 13.30 -30.76 -4.14
N GLY A 211 12.03 -30.40 -4.01
CA GLY A 211 11.01 -31.29 -3.46
C GLY A 211 10.80 -32.49 -4.38
N THR A 212 9.98 -33.44 -3.94
CA THR A 212 9.64 -34.64 -4.72
C THR A 212 8.12 -34.81 -4.81
N ASN A 213 7.66 -35.81 -5.56
CA ASN A 213 6.33 -36.37 -5.33
C ASN A 213 6.30 -37.11 -3.97
N VAL A 214 5.11 -37.56 -3.54
CA VAL A 214 4.93 -38.23 -2.24
C VAL A 214 5.76 -39.52 -2.15
N GLU A 215 5.94 -40.23 -3.26
CA GLU A 215 6.74 -41.46 -3.34
C GLU A 215 8.26 -41.21 -3.34
N GLY A 216 8.71 -39.97 -3.54
CA GLY A 216 10.13 -39.61 -3.62
C GLY A 216 10.82 -40.05 -4.92
N THR A 217 10.06 -40.38 -5.97
CA THR A 217 10.59 -40.95 -7.22
C THR A 217 10.83 -39.91 -8.31
N GLU A 218 10.14 -38.76 -8.24
CA GLU A 218 10.23 -37.70 -9.25
C GLU A 218 10.56 -36.36 -8.60
N TYR A 219 11.42 -35.57 -9.26
CA TYR A 219 11.80 -34.24 -8.77
C TYR A 219 10.73 -33.20 -9.08
N GLY A 220 10.42 -32.38 -8.08
CA GLY A 220 9.49 -31.26 -8.14
C GLY A 220 10.22 -29.93 -8.27
N ALA A 221 9.62 -28.89 -7.69
CA ALA A 221 10.18 -27.54 -7.69
C ALA A 221 11.35 -27.40 -6.71
N PRO A 222 12.33 -26.51 -7.00
CA PRO A 222 13.47 -26.27 -6.12
C PRO A 222 13.07 -25.58 -4.81
N PHE A 223 13.71 -25.97 -3.71
CA PHE A 223 13.68 -25.20 -2.46
C PHE A 223 14.56 -23.96 -2.64
N ASN A 224 13.96 -22.87 -3.13
CA ASN A 224 14.65 -21.62 -3.43
C ASN A 224 14.60 -20.60 -2.28
N ALA A 225 13.91 -20.89 -1.18
CA ALA A 225 13.94 -20.05 0.01
C ALA A 225 13.94 -20.87 1.31
N VAL A 226 14.47 -20.27 2.36
CA VAL A 226 14.49 -20.81 3.73
C VAL A 226 14.11 -19.68 4.68
N LEU A 227 13.15 -19.94 5.55
CA LEU A 227 12.75 -19.01 6.61
C LEU A 227 13.22 -19.55 7.96
N VAL A 228 13.75 -18.68 8.81
CA VAL A 228 14.17 -19.03 10.18
C VAL A 228 13.38 -18.18 11.15
N GLY A 229 12.59 -18.80 12.02
CA GLY A 229 11.73 -18.11 12.97
C GLY A 229 10.62 -19.01 13.52
N THR A 230 9.99 -18.59 14.62
CA THR A 230 8.83 -19.27 15.19
C THR A 230 7.70 -19.35 14.17
N GLY A 231 6.78 -20.31 14.35
CA GLY A 231 5.59 -20.37 13.51
C GLY A 231 4.76 -19.07 13.55
N GLN A 232 4.80 -18.36 14.67
CA GLN A 232 4.17 -17.05 14.83
C GLN A 232 4.90 -15.96 14.03
N ALA A 233 6.24 -15.94 14.04
CA ALA A 233 7.05 -15.03 13.22
C ALA A 233 6.75 -15.21 11.73
N VAL A 234 6.68 -16.46 11.25
CA VAL A 234 6.31 -16.80 9.86
C VAL A 234 4.94 -16.23 9.51
N ARG A 235 3.90 -16.54 10.29
CA ARG A 235 2.53 -16.08 10.00
C ARG A 235 2.42 -14.57 10.04
N ARG A 236 3.08 -13.90 11.00
CA ARG A 236 3.10 -12.43 11.08
C ARG A 236 3.82 -11.81 9.88
N ALA A 237 4.97 -12.36 9.48
CA ALA A 237 5.71 -11.89 8.32
C ALA A 237 4.88 -12.01 7.03
N MET A 238 4.21 -13.15 6.83
CA MET A 238 3.33 -13.37 5.69
C MET A 238 2.14 -12.40 5.68
N LEU A 239 1.51 -12.20 6.85
CA LEU A 239 0.42 -11.23 6.99
C LEU A 239 0.87 -9.81 6.66
N ARG A 240 1.96 -9.34 7.29
CA ARG A 240 2.50 -7.99 7.06
C ARG A 240 2.83 -7.80 5.58
N GLY A 241 3.42 -8.81 4.94
CA GLY A 241 3.72 -8.84 3.51
C GLY A 241 2.51 -8.93 2.56
N GLY A 242 1.30 -9.08 3.09
CA GLY A 242 0.06 -9.15 2.30
C GLY A 242 -0.20 -10.51 1.65
N TRP A 243 0.39 -11.58 2.18
CA TRP A 243 0.12 -12.95 1.76
C TRP A 243 -1.15 -13.49 2.43
N LEU A 244 -1.93 -14.27 1.68
CA LEU A 244 -3.15 -14.91 2.14
C LEU A 244 -2.89 -16.38 2.49
N GLU A 245 -3.37 -16.81 3.65
CA GLU A 245 -3.42 -18.22 4.03
C GLU A 245 -4.44 -18.97 3.16
N THR A 246 -4.13 -20.22 2.83
CA THR A 246 -5.05 -21.13 2.12
C THR A 246 -5.59 -22.21 3.06
N SER A 247 -6.60 -22.95 2.60
CA SER A 247 -7.15 -24.11 3.30
C SER A 247 -7.04 -25.38 2.45
N ARG A 248 -7.16 -26.55 3.09
CA ARG A 248 -7.18 -27.84 2.39
C ARG A 248 -8.32 -27.97 1.38
N GLU A 249 -9.44 -27.35 1.64
CA GLU A 249 -10.63 -27.39 0.77
C GLU A 249 -10.48 -26.52 -0.51
N THR A 250 -9.36 -25.81 -0.67
CA THR A 250 -9.13 -24.97 -1.85
C THR A 250 -8.77 -25.83 -3.08
N GLU A 251 -9.77 -26.25 -3.86
CA GLU A 251 -9.61 -27.12 -5.05
C GLU A 251 -8.54 -26.61 -6.06
N ALA A 252 -8.33 -25.30 -6.14
CA ALA A 252 -7.33 -24.71 -7.04
C ALA A 252 -5.87 -25.04 -6.68
N LEU A 253 -5.63 -25.75 -5.57
CA LEU A 253 -4.29 -26.05 -5.02
C LEU A 253 -3.97 -27.55 -4.96
N ASP A 254 -4.80 -28.43 -5.53
CA ASP A 254 -4.54 -29.89 -5.52
C ASP A 254 -3.16 -30.25 -6.07
N ARG A 255 -2.71 -29.56 -7.13
CA ARG A 255 -1.37 -29.75 -7.71
C ARG A 255 -0.23 -29.24 -6.81
N ALA A 256 -0.45 -28.14 -6.10
CA ALA A 256 0.53 -27.61 -5.15
C ALA A 256 0.81 -28.62 -4.03
N ARG A 257 -0.23 -29.36 -3.60
CA ARG A 257 -0.13 -30.40 -2.57
C ARG A 257 0.57 -31.68 -3.02
N LEU A 258 0.81 -31.85 -4.32
CA LEU A 258 1.63 -32.95 -4.82
C LEU A 258 3.12 -32.76 -4.51
N GLN A 259 3.58 -31.52 -4.28
CA GLN A 259 4.94 -31.24 -3.83
C GLN A 259 5.16 -31.83 -2.44
N SER A 260 6.30 -32.47 -2.24
CA SER A 260 6.60 -33.18 -1.02
C SER A 260 8.01 -32.92 -0.51
N TYR A 261 8.13 -32.89 0.82
CA TYR A 261 9.39 -32.98 1.53
C TYR A 261 9.31 -34.15 2.51
N ARG A 262 10.20 -35.13 2.36
CA ARG A 262 10.22 -36.37 3.15
C ARG A 262 8.86 -37.10 3.18
N GLY A 263 8.16 -37.13 2.03
CA GLY A 263 6.86 -37.79 1.88
C GLY A 263 5.67 -37.00 2.45
N ARG A 264 5.89 -35.75 2.91
CA ARG A 264 4.87 -34.88 3.48
C ARG A 264 4.49 -33.74 2.54
N GLU A 265 3.20 -33.50 2.38
CA GLU A 265 2.63 -32.32 1.69
C GLU A 265 3.08 -31.01 2.36
N PRO A 266 2.95 -29.84 1.72
CA PRO A 266 3.24 -28.55 2.35
C PRO A 266 2.47 -28.39 3.67
N ASP A 267 3.14 -27.92 4.73
CA ASP A 267 2.51 -27.58 6.01
C ASP A 267 1.61 -26.36 5.90
N ALA A 268 1.97 -25.44 5.01
CA ALA A 268 1.17 -24.28 4.70
C ALA A 268 1.44 -23.83 3.26
N ILE A 269 0.39 -23.30 2.62
CA ILE A 269 0.51 -22.60 1.35
C ILE A 269 0.05 -21.16 1.58
N PHE A 270 0.85 -20.22 1.08
CA PHE A 270 0.53 -18.80 1.07
C PHE A 270 0.43 -18.33 -0.38
N THR A 271 -0.54 -17.45 -0.65
CA THR A 271 -0.72 -16.88 -1.99
C THR A 271 -0.86 -15.36 -1.93
N GLN A 272 -0.32 -14.67 -2.92
CA GLN A 272 -0.57 -13.24 -3.10
C GLN A 272 -0.93 -12.96 -4.56
N TRP A 273 -1.97 -12.15 -4.74
CA TRP A 273 -2.51 -11.80 -6.06
C TRP A 273 -1.94 -10.46 -6.52
N ARG A 274 -1.60 -10.34 -7.82
CA ARG A 274 -1.46 -9.02 -8.42
C ARG A 274 -2.85 -8.42 -8.64
N ARG A 275 -3.06 -7.19 -8.15
CA ARG A 275 -4.35 -6.48 -8.29
C ARG A 275 -4.71 -6.17 -9.75
N ASP A 276 -3.73 -6.12 -10.64
CA ASP A 276 -3.84 -5.62 -12.01
C ASP A 276 -3.58 -6.69 -13.10
N GLY A 277 -3.53 -7.97 -12.70
CA GLY A 277 -3.18 -9.08 -13.58
C GLY A 277 -3.78 -10.41 -13.12
N ASN A 278 -3.50 -11.46 -13.90
CA ASN A 278 -3.92 -12.83 -13.59
C ASN A 278 -2.76 -13.68 -13.02
N GLU A 279 -1.63 -13.04 -12.73
CA GLU A 279 -0.50 -13.65 -12.05
C GLU A 279 -0.70 -13.63 -10.53
N ARG A 280 -0.39 -14.75 -9.88
CA ARG A 280 -0.27 -14.84 -8.43
C ARG A 280 1.11 -15.39 -8.09
N ILE A 281 1.64 -15.02 -6.94
CA ILE A 281 2.84 -15.65 -6.38
C ILE A 281 2.41 -16.61 -5.27
N GLN A 282 3.01 -17.79 -5.25
CA GLN A 282 2.73 -18.84 -4.28
C GLN A 282 3.98 -19.19 -3.49
N MET A 283 3.78 -19.49 -2.22
CA MET A 283 4.82 -20.04 -1.35
C MET A 283 4.30 -21.32 -0.70
N HIS A 284 5.01 -22.42 -0.93
CA HIS A 284 4.80 -23.67 -0.22
C HIS A 284 5.82 -23.77 0.91
N LEU A 285 5.38 -24.18 2.10
CA LEU A 285 6.22 -24.17 3.30
C LEU A 285 6.23 -25.53 3.98
N TRP A 286 7.42 -25.97 4.41
CA TRP A 286 7.60 -27.16 5.24
C TRP A 286 8.49 -26.85 6.44
N LEU A 287 8.11 -27.28 7.64
CA LEU A 287 8.99 -27.32 8.79
C LEU A 287 10.10 -28.37 8.55
N ALA A 288 11.37 -27.94 8.64
CA ALA A 288 12.52 -28.85 8.66
C ALA A 288 12.82 -29.29 10.10
N PRO A 289 13.47 -30.44 10.30
CA PRO A 289 13.90 -30.89 11.63
C PRO A 289 15.16 -30.14 12.10
N TRP A 290 15.25 -28.84 11.86
CA TRP A 290 16.42 -28.02 12.19
C TRP A 290 15.98 -26.76 12.93
N GLN A 291 16.84 -26.31 13.84
CA GLN A 291 16.68 -25.07 14.59
C GLN A 291 18.00 -24.27 14.54
N VAL A 292 17.88 -22.94 14.62
CA VAL A 292 19.03 -22.03 14.75
C VAL A 292 18.72 -21.01 15.82
N ASP A 293 19.53 -20.95 16.87
CA ASP A 293 19.29 -20.10 18.04
C ASP A 293 17.91 -20.38 18.69
N GLY A 294 17.46 -21.64 18.66
CA GLY A 294 16.14 -22.07 19.12
C GLY A 294 14.97 -21.72 18.19
N GLU A 295 15.22 -21.06 17.07
CA GLU A 295 14.21 -20.71 16.06
C GLU A 295 14.07 -21.83 15.02
N ALA A 296 12.83 -22.15 14.66
CA ALA A 296 12.53 -23.19 13.67
C ALA A 296 13.01 -22.82 12.26
N VAL A 297 13.52 -23.80 11.51
CA VAL A 297 13.88 -23.65 10.10
C VAL A 297 12.76 -24.19 9.20
N TRP A 298 12.34 -23.39 8.23
CA TRP A 298 11.28 -23.71 7.27
C TRP A 298 11.84 -23.70 5.85
N LEU A 299 11.61 -24.77 5.11
CA LEU A 299 11.94 -24.85 3.69
C LEU A 299 10.79 -24.28 2.87
N ALA A 300 11.12 -23.47 1.87
CA ALA A 300 10.14 -22.83 1.02
C ALA A 300 10.41 -23.04 -0.47
N GLN A 301 9.33 -23.21 -1.23
CA GLN A 301 9.29 -23.06 -2.68
C GLN A 301 8.50 -21.79 -2.98
N VAL A 302 9.08 -20.85 -3.73
CA VAL A 302 8.46 -19.56 -4.06
C VAL A 302 8.50 -19.36 -5.57
N PHE A 303 7.35 -19.18 -6.20
CA PHE A 303 7.26 -19.06 -7.65
C PHE A 303 5.99 -18.32 -8.09
N TYR A 304 6.02 -17.77 -9.30
CA TYR A 304 4.85 -17.18 -9.92
C TYR A 304 4.00 -18.26 -10.60
N TYR A 305 2.69 -18.08 -10.54
CA TYR A 305 1.68 -18.94 -11.13
C TYR A 305 0.71 -18.08 -11.97
N ALA A 306 0.28 -18.59 -13.14
CA ALA A 306 -0.66 -17.88 -14.02
C ALA A 306 -1.73 -18.85 -14.58
N ASP A 307 -3.00 -18.51 -14.40
CA ASP A 307 -4.13 -19.36 -14.82
C ASP A 307 -4.25 -19.54 -16.35
N SER A 308 -3.77 -18.58 -17.14
CA SER A 308 -3.85 -18.59 -18.61
C SER A 308 -2.94 -19.64 -19.27
N LEU A 309 -1.84 -20.03 -18.60
CA LEU A 309 -0.92 -21.07 -19.07
C LEU A 309 -1.52 -22.49 -18.97
N ARG A 310 -2.56 -22.67 -18.15
CA ARG A 310 -3.31 -23.94 -17.99
C ARG A 310 -4.02 -24.35 -19.28
N LEU A 311 -4.53 -23.39 -20.06
CA LEU A 311 -5.23 -23.67 -21.32
C LEU A 311 -4.26 -24.19 -22.39
N LEU A 312 -3.03 -23.69 -22.39
CA LEU A 312 -1.97 -24.10 -23.32
C LEU A 312 -1.35 -25.44 -22.92
N SER A 313 -1.12 -25.70 -21.63
CA SER A 313 -0.62 -27.01 -21.17
C SER A 313 -1.64 -28.14 -21.40
N LEU A 314 -2.94 -27.84 -21.32
CA LEU A 314 -4.02 -28.78 -21.64
C LEU A 314 -4.08 -29.14 -23.13
N LEU A 315 -3.57 -28.26 -24.01
CA LEU A 315 -3.54 -28.49 -25.45
C LEU A 315 -2.34 -29.34 -25.91
N GLU A 316 -1.27 -29.47 -25.11
CA GLU A 316 -0.03 -30.15 -25.52
C GLU A 316 0.12 -31.61 -25.02
N GLY A 317 -0.72 -32.08 -24.09
CA GLY A 317 -0.74 -33.49 -23.66
C GLY A 317 0.48 -33.93 -22.82
N GLU A 318 0.28 -34.93 -21.96
CA GLU A 318 1.34 -35.48 -21.12
C GLU A 318 2.37 -36.25 -21.97
N GLY A 319 3.64 -35.83 -21.93
CA GLY A 319 4.75 -36.76 -22.12
C GLY A 319 5.93 -36.32 -23.00
N HIS A 320 5.83 -35.32 -23.87
CA HIS A 320 6.96 -34.91 -24.72
C HIS A 320 7.10 -33.39 -24.82
N SER A 321 8.26 -32.84 -24.41
CA SER A 321 8.63 -31.45 -24.66
C SER A 321 8.81 -31.24 -26.16
N THR A 322 7.74 -30.83 -26.85
CA THR A 322 7.86 -30.28 -28.19
C THR A 322 8.56 -28.91 -28.10
N GLY A 323 9.16 -28.41 -29.18
CA GLY A 323 9.84 -27.11 -29.19
C GLY A 323 8.94 -25.92 -28.79
N GLY A 324 7.61 -26.10 -28.75
CA GLY A 324 6.64 -25.13 -28.24
C GLY A 324 6.71 -24.93 -26.73
N SER A 325 6.77 -25.99 -25.92
CA SER A 325 6.78 -25.89 -24.45
C SER A 325 8.05 -25.25 -23.91
N LEU A 326 9.21 -25.51 -24.54
CA LEU A 326 10.48 -24.85 -24.24
C LEU A 326 10.44 -23.35 -24.56
N PHE A 327 9.81 -22.97 -25.66
CA PHE A 327 9.61 -21.56 -26.03
C PHE A 327 8.76 -20.82 -24.99
N PHE A 328 7.64 -21.40 -24.55
CA PHE A 328 6.78 -20.78 -23.53
C PHE A 328 7.49 -20.64 -22.19
N ALA A 329 8.25 -21.66 -21.76
CA ALA A 329 9.07 -21.58 -20.55
C ALA A 329 10.07 -20.43 -20.59
N ARG A 330 10.81 -20.29 -21.71
CA ARG A 330 11.81 -19.23 -21.92
C ARG A 330 11.25 -17.82 -21.96
N GLU A 331 9.95 -17.67 -22.15
CA GLU A 331 9.28 -16.38 -22.30
C GLU A 331 8.35 -16.06 -21.12
N SER A 332 8.16 -17.01 -20.21
CA SER A 332 7.28 -16.89 -19.04
C SER A 332 8.00 -16.28 -17.83
N VAL A 333 7.23 -15.55 -17.03
CA VAL A 333 7.63 -15.11 -15.68
C VAL A 333 7.50 -16.25 -14.65
N THR A 334 6.63 -17.23 -14.90
CA THR A 334 6.42 -18.39 -14.01
C THR A 334 7.63 -19.31 -13.94
N ALA A 335 8.47 -19.31 -14.97
CA ALA A 335 9.71 -20.09 -15.01
C ALA A 335 10.90 -19.38 -14.33
N ASP A 336 10.80 -18.08 -14.03
CA ASP A 336 11.83 -17.30 -13.36
C ASP A 336 11.63 -17.35 -11.83
N ILE A 337 12.20 -18.37 -11.20
CA ILE A 337 12.07 -18.54 -9.75
C ILE A 337 12.96 -17.57 -8.96
N ASP A 338 13.97 -16.95 -9.59
CA ASP A 338 14.83 -15.97 -8.93
C ASP A 338 14.10 -14.64 -8.79
N SER A 339 13.28 -14.26 -9.78
CA SER A 339 12.39 -13.10 -9.67
C SER A 339 11.40 -13.27 -8.51
N ALA A 340 10.82 -14.47 -8.33
CA ALA A 340 9.93 -14.77 -7.22
C ALA A 340 10.65 -14.73 -5.85
N GLN A 341 11.86 -15.27 -5.78
CA GLN A 341 12.72 -15.20 -4.59
C GLN A 341 13.10 -13.74 -4.23
N ARG A 342 13.48 -12.93 -5.22
CA ARG A 342 13.80 -11.49 -5.03
C ARG A 342 12.57 -10.71 -4.58
N PHE A 343 11.38 -11.06 -5.06
CA PHE A 343 10.14 -10.49 -4.57
C PHE A 343 9.92 -10.83 -3.09
N LEU A 344 10.08 -12.09 -2.68
CA LEU A 344 9.93 -12.49 -1.28
C LEU A 344 10.90 -11.73 -0.36
N PHE A 345 12.18 -11.62 -0.73
CA PHE A 345 13.16 -10.84 0.02
C PHE A 345 12.69 -9.40 0.24
N GLN A 346 12.37 -8.70 -0.85
CA GLN A 346 11.94 -7.30 -0.77
C GLN A 346 10.63 -7.17 0.02
N ASN A 347 9.67 -8.08 -0.20
CA ASN A 347 8.39 -8.07 0.50
C ASN A 347 8.57 -8.23 2.02
N LEU A 348 9.42 -9.17 2.47
CA LEU A 348 9.75 -9.33 3.88
C LEU A 348 10.45 -8.10 4.47
N TRP A 349 11.37 -7.51 3.71
CA TRP A 349 12.16 -6.36 4.14
C TRP A 349 11.30 -5.10 4.27
N TYR A 350 10.56 -4.71 3.21
CA TYR A 350 9.69 -3.52 3.20
C TYR A 350 8.53 -3.57 4.20
N HIS A 351 8.21 -4.75 4.72
CA HIS A 351 7.20 -4.94 5.77
C HIS A 351 7.82 -5.26 7.14
N GLY A 352 9.08 -4.86 7.35
CA GLY A 352 9.78 -4.88 8.65
C GLY A 352 9.87 -6.27 9.28
N SER A 353 9.86 -7.34 8.48
CA SER A 353 9.76 -8.71 8.97
C SER A 353 11.10 -9.43 9.01
N LEU A 354 12.19 -8.78 8.58
CA LEU A 354 13.47 -9.41 8.29
C LEU A 354 14.55 -8.91 9.26
N ALA A 355 14.96 -9.77 10.19
CA ALA A 355 16.04 -9.47 11.13
C ALA A 355 17.42 -9.68 10.49
N LYS A 356 17.57 -10.78 9.75
CA LYS A 356 18.81 -11.11 9.04
C LYS A 356 18.50 -11.75 7.69
N VAL A 357 19.39 -11.60 6.71
CA VAL A 357 19.20 -12.17 5.37
C VAL A 357 20.50 -12.64 4.76
N ALA A 358 20.46 -13.71 3.98
CA ALA A 358 21.59 -14.21 3.21
C ALA A 358 21.17 -14.89 1.91
N TYR A 359 22.17 -15.13 1.06
CA TYR A 359 22.07 -16.06 -0.06
C TYR A 359 23.09 -17.17 0.09
N VAL A 360 22.68 -18.41 -0.19
CA VAL A 360 23.55 -19.60 -0.19
C VAL A 360 23.38 -20.38 -1.49
N THR A 361 24.36 -21.18 -1.88
CA THR A 361 24.23 -22.08 -3.04
C THR A 361 23.40 -23.33 -2.68
N GLY A 362 23.24 -24.26 -3.63
CA GLY A 362 22.66 -25.60 -3.37
C GLY A 362 21.45 -25.96 -4.23
N VAL A 363 20.86 -25.00 -4.94
CA VAL A 363 19.83 -25.31 -5.97
C VAL A 363 20.48 -25.83 -7.25
N GLY A 364 21.64 -25.27 -7.60
CA GLY A 364 22.33 -25.52 -8.86
C GLY A 364 21.82 -24.62 -9.98
N GLU A 365 22.74 -24.07 -10.76
CA GLU A 365 22.41 -23.18 -11.87
C GLU A 365 21.63 -23.95 -12.96
N VAL A 366 20.54 -23.35 -13.43
CA VAL A 366 19.75 -23.85 -14.56
C VAL A 366 19.64 -22.73 -15.56
N SER A 367 20.28 -22.93 -16.72
CA SER A 367 20.29 -21.94 -17.80
C SER A 367 18.89 -21.72 -18.35
N ILE A 368 18.61 -20.46 -18.66
CA ILE A 368 17.38 -20.06 -19.35
C ILE A 368 17.22 -20.73 -20.71
N GLU A 369 18.33 -21.07 -21.40
CA GLU A 369 18.27 -21.75 -22.69
C GLU A 369 17.85 -23.22 -22.52
N GLU A 370 18.04 -23.80 -21.34
CA GLU A 370 17.73 -25.21 -21.06
C GLU A 370 16.94 -25.31 -19.75
N PRO A 371 15.71 -24.77 -19.69
CA PRO A 371 14.92 -24.79 -18.47
C PRO A 371 14.56 -26.23 -18.10
N ARG A 372 14.48 -26.51 -16.81
CA ARG A 372 14.11 -27.83 -16.28
C ARG A 372 12.66 -27.86 -15.88
N THR A 373 12.00 -29.00 -16.05
CA THR A 373 10.60 -29.20 -15.67
C THR A 373 10.50 -30.28 -14.62
N GLY A 374 9.83 -29.98 -13.49
CA GLY A 374 9.50 -30.98 -12.47
C GLY A 374 8.22 -31.75 -12.80
N PHE A 375 7.87 -32.76 -12.00
CA PHE A 375 6.64 -33.57 -12.20
C PHE A 375 5.35 -32.74 -12.16
N GLY A 376 5.37 -31.56 -11.52
CA GLY A 376 4.25 -30.61 -11.53
C GLY A 376 3.98 -29.97 -12.91
N GLY A 377 4.86 -30.20 -13.89
CA GLY A 377 4.74 -29.70 -15.26
C GLY A 377 5.25 -28.27 -15.45
N GLU A 378 5.64 -27.58 -14.38
CA GLU A 378 6.17 -26.22 -14.45
C GLU A 378 7.68 -26.23 -14.73
N ALA A 379 8.07 -25.51 -15.78
CA ALA A 379 9.46 -25.31 -16.13
C ALA A 379 10.07 -24.19 -15.29
N TYR A 380 11.37 -24.27 -14.98
CA TYR A 380 12.10 -23.25 -14.25
C TYR A 380 13.54 -23.06 -14.74
N PHE A 381 14.10 -21.88 -14.51
CA PHE A 381 15.53 -21.56 -14.61
C PHE A 381 15.96 -20.71 -13.41
N THR A 382 17.24 -20.75 -13.05
CA THR A 382 17.75 -20.09 -11.82
C THR A 382 19.26 -19.89 -11.84
N ASP A 383 19.72 -18.83 -11.18
CA ASP A 383 21.12 -18.57 -10.82
C ASP A 383 21.66 -19.58 -9.78
N GLY A 384 20.80 -20.45 -9.23
CA GLY A 384 21.20 -21.57 -8.37
C GLY A 384 21.33 -21.24 -6.87
N LEU A 385 20.84 -20.06 -6.46
CA LEU A 385 20.91 -19.56 -5.08
C LEU A 385 19.61 -19.81 -4.31
N ARG A 386 19.74 -19.91 -2.98
CA ARG A 386 18.63 -19.89 -2.02
C ARG A 386 18.67 -18.61 -1.19
N LEU A 387 17.51 -18.00 -1.00
CA LEU A 387 17.31 -16.95 0.00
C LEU A 387 17.22 -17.60 1.39
N VAL A 388 17.94 -17.06 2.37
CA VAL A 388 17.80 -17.41 3.79
C VAL A 388 17.36 -16.18 4.55
N ALA A 389 16.15 -16.20 5.10
CA ALA A 389 15.52 -15.06 5.77
C ALA A 389 15.23 -15.38 7.25
N PHE A 390 15.86 -14.65 8.16
CA PHE A 390 15.58 -14.74 9.60
C PHE A 390 14.48 -13.74 9.93
N LEU A 391 13.35 -14.24 10.38
CA LEU A 391 12.13 -13.48 10.60
C LEU A 391 12.09 -12.89 12.01
N SER A 392 11.49 -11.71 12.12
CA SER A 392 11.19 -11.07 13.39
C SER A 392 9.70 -11.17 13.71
N GLU A 393 9.37 -11.48 14.95
CA GLU A 393 8.00 -11.36 15.44
C GLU A 393 7.56 -9.89 15.50
N ASP A 394 8.47 -9.02 15.92
CA ASP A 394 8.27 -7.57 16.00
C ASP A 394 8.60 -6.90 14.66
N THR A 395 8.00 -5.74 14.43
CA THR A 395 8.30 -4.93 13.23
C THR A 395 9.65 -4.23 13.42
N LEU A 396 10.56 -4.42 12.48
CA LEU A 396 11.88 -3.79 12.47
C LEU A 396 11.93 -2.64 11.46
N ALA A 397 12.70 -1.59 11.77
CA ALA A 397 13.01 -0.58 10.77
C ALA A 397 13.87 -1.18 9.64
N LEU A 398 13.81 -0.58 8.45
CA LEU A 398 14.49 -1.13 7.25
C LEU A 398 16.01 -1.20 7.41
N ASP A 399 16.60 -0.30 8.19
CA ASP A 399 18.04 -0.22 8.45
C ASP A 399 18.53 -1.14 9.57
N GLU A 400 17.62 -1.82 10.28
CA GLU A 400 17.96 -2.80 11.32
C GLU A 400 18.29 -4.19 10.76
N THR A 401 17.89 -4.48 9.52
CA THR A 401 18.13 -5.77 8.87
C THR A 401 19.62 -6.03 8.63
N ARG A 402 20.14 -7.16 9.11
CA ARG A 402 21.55 -7.54 8.95
C ARG A 402 21.77 -8.51 7.79
N PHE A 403 22.63 -8.16 6.85
CA PHE A 403 23.04 -9.05 5.77
C PHE A 403 24.13 -10.01 6.28
N LEU A 404 23.84 -11.30 6.29
CA LEU A 404 24.76 -12.37 6.64
C LEU A 404 25.42 -12.92 5.36
N PHE A 405 26.71 -13.26 5.47
CA PHE A 405 27.48 -13.90 4.40
C PHE A 405 27.68 -13.07 3.12
N ASP A 406 27.50 -11.75 3.21
CA ASP A 406 27.71 -10.83 2.10
C ASP A 406 29.15 -10.95 1.54
N GLY A 407 29.28 -11.23 0.24
CA GLY A 407 30.54 -11.38 -0.47
C GLY A 407 31.08 -12.81 -0.72
N GLN A 408 30.39 -13.88 -0.32
CA GLN A 408 30.86 -15.27 -0.57
C GLN A 408 29.99 -16.15 -1.48
N ALA A 409 28.71 -15.85 -1.65
CA ALA A 409 27.84 -16.65 -2.51
C ALA A 409 27.88 -16.16 -3.96
N GLY A 410 28.66 -16.84 -4.81
CA GLY A 410 28.44 -16.87 -6.27
C GLY A 410 29.07 -15.76 -7.11
N VAL A 411 29.46 -14.60 -6.56
CA VAL A 411 30.21 -13.60 -7.36
C VAL A 411 31.69 -13.94 -7.32
N LYS A 412 32.20 -14.58 -8.38
CA LYS A 412 33.66 -14.62 -8.62
C LYS A 412 34.14 -13.16 -8.58
N LYS A 413 35.11 -12.83 -7.73
CA LYS A 413 35.86 -11.57 -7.83
C LYS A 413 36.37 -11.48 -9.27
N SER A 414 35.66 -10.73 -10.09
CA SER A 414 36.07 -10.44 -11.44
C SER A 414 37.30 -9.55 -11.32
N GLU A 415 38.41 -9.90 -11.96
CA GLU A 415 39.51 -8.97 -12.25
C GLU A 415 39.08 -7.90 -13.28
N ALA A 416 37.80 -7.52 -13.27
CA ALA A 416 37.26 -6.46 -14.09
C ALA A 416 37.91 -5.14 -13.67
N ALA A 417 38.18 -4.29 -14.66
CA ALA A 417 38.70 -2.95 -14.39
C ALA A 417 37.75 -2.22 -13.41
N LEU A 418 38.31 -1.34 -12.58
CA LEU A 418 37.52 -0.42 -11.76
C LEU A 418 36.39 0.19 -12.62
N PHE A 419 35.14 0.06 -12.17
CA PHE A 419 33.94 0.57 -12.83
C PHE A 419 33.41 -0.19 -14.07
N ASP A 420 33.81 -1.45 -14.30
CA ASP A 420 33.32 -2.30 -15.41
C ASP A 420 32.09 -3.15 -15.03
N GLY A 421 30.95 -2.49 -14.80
CA GLY A 421 29.65 -3.16 -14.62
C GLY A 421 28.70 -2.96 -15.81
N ARG A 422 27.54 -3.63 -15.77
CA ARG A 422 26.55 -3.59 -16.85
C ARG A 422 25.96 -2.19 -16.99
N GLN A 423 26.13 -1.56 -18.14
CA GLN A 423 25.66 -0.21 -18.40
C GLN A 423 24.69 -0.14 -19.57
N VAL A 424 23.49 0.37 -19.32
CA VAL A 424 22.48 0.73 -20.32
C VAL A 424 22.42 2.25 -20.40
N SER A 425 22.39 2.81 -21.61
CA SER A 425 22.34 4.27 -21.79
C SER A 425 21.06 4.89 -21.19
N PRO A 426 21.14 6.09 -20.61
CA PRO A 426 19.97 6.80 -20.13
C PRO A 426 19.04 7.16 -21.29
N PRO A 427 17.74 7.38 -21.01
CA PRO A 427 16.75 7.69 -22.04
C PRO A 427 16.94 9.10 -22.64
N ASN A 428 17.57 10.00 -21.91
CA ASN A 428 17.73 11.42 -22.24
C ASN A 428 18.79 12.07 -21.30
N ASP A 429 19.05 13.36 -21.49
CA ASP A 429 20.01 14.14 -20.69
C ASP A 429 19.41 14.70 -19.37
N ARG A 430 18.14 14.37 -19.05
CA ARG A 430 17.43 14.87 -17.85
C ARG A 430 17.74 14.00 -16.63
N LEU A 431 19.03 13.89 -16.30
CA LEU A 431 19.51 13.09 -15.19
C LEU A 431 19.27 13.79 -13.85
N HIS A 432 18.73 13.05 -12.89
CA HIS A 432 18.66 13.45 -11.48
C HIS A 432 19.68 12.61 -10.71
N ILE A 433 20.62 13.28 -10.03
CA ILE A 433 21.74 12.63 -9.39
C ILE A 433 21.73 12.97 -7.90
N GLU A 434 21.84 11.95 -7.08
CA GLU A 434 22.08 12.10 -5.65
C GLU A 434 23.28 11.25 -5.22
N GLN A 435 23.94 11.65 -4.13
CA GLN A 435 25.06 10.93 -3.55
C GLN A 435 24.86 10.76 -2.05
N LYS A 436 25.00 9.52 -1.55
CA LYS A 436 24.93 9.20 -0.13
C LYS A 436 26.04 8.23 0.23
N GLY A 437 26.98 8.67 1.06
CA GLY A 437 28.17 7.89 1.42
C GLY A 437 28.98 7.48 0.19
N HIS A 438 29.16 6.17 0.00
CA HIS A 438 29.91 5.57 -1.11
C HIS A 438 29.06 5.29 -2.36
N LEU A 439 27.77 5.66 -2.35
CA LEU A 439 26.87 5.45 -3.47
C LEU A 439 26.60 6.75 -4.20
N THR A 440 26.68 6.72 -5.53
CA THR A 440 26.15 7.77 -6.41
C THR A 440 25.04 7.16 -7.25
N ILE A 441 23.84 7.70 -7.12
CA ILE A 441 22.65 7.24 -7.83
C ILE A 441 22.28 8.28 -8.88
N ALA A 442 22.13 7.86 -10.13
CA ALA A 442 21.59 8.69 -11.19
C ALA A 442 20.29 8.06 -11.73
N THR A 443 19.28 8.88 -11.98
CA THR A 443 17.98 8.41 -12.47
C THR A 443 17.47 9.29 -13.60
N ALA A 444 16.64 8.71 -14.47
CA ALA A 444 15.94 9.44 -15.52
C ALA A 444 14.65 8.72 -15.93
N VAL A 445 13.63 9.48 -16.29
CA VAL A 445 12.32 8.94 -16.69
C VAL A 445 12.00 9.36 -18.13
N PRO A 446 11.88 8.41 -19.08
CA PRO A 446 11.51 8.70 -20.46
C PRO A 446 10.06 9.18 -20.56
N SER A 447 9.80 10.15 -21.43
CA SER A 447 8.43 10.50 -21.87
C SER A 447 7.78 9.31 -22.60
N LYS A 448 6.49 9.45 -22.92
CA LYS A 448 5.76 8.47 -23.74
C LYS A 448 6.43 8.26 -25.11
N GLU A 449 6.88 9.33 -25.75
CA GLU A 449 7.55 9.32 -27.05
C GLU A 449 8.94 8.69 -26.95
N GLU A 450 9.73 9.07 -25.94
CA GLU A 450 11.05 8.49 -25.67
C GLU A 450 10.93 6.99 -25.39
N THR A 451 9.93 6.58 -24.62
CA THR A 451 9.62 5.17 -24.33
C THR A 451 9.30 4.40 -25.61
N ARG A 452 8.46 4.96 -26.50
CA ARG A 452 8.19 4.34 -27.80
C ARG A 452 9.44 4.23 -28.66
N ALA A 453 10.34 5.21 -28.62
CA ALA A 453 11.59 5.17 -29.36
C ALA A 453 12.55 4.08 -28.84
N ILE A 454 12.64 3.91 -27.53
CA ILE A 454 13.54 2.91 -26.88
C ILE A 454 12.98 1.49 -27.04
N PHE A 455 11.70 1.30 -26.73
CA PHE A 455 11.07 -0.03 -26.64
C PHE A 455 10.29 -0.43 -27.90
N GLY A 456 10.13 0.48 -28.87
CA GLY A 456 9.38 0.21 -30.11
C GLY A 456 7.88 -0.06 -29.90
N MET A 457 7.33 0.32 -28.74
CA MET A 457 5.92 0.12 -28.39
C MET A 457 5.44 1.12 -27.34
N ASP A 458 4.12 1.27 -27.24
CA ASP A 458 3.49 2.15 -26.27
C ASP A 458 3.28 1.45 -24.92
N LEU A 459 4.34 1.42 -24.11
CA LEU A 459 4.28 0.86 -22.75
C LEU A 459 3.34 1.66 -21.85
N TYR A 460 3.21 2.98 -22.05
CA TYR A 460 2.31 3.82 -21.27
C TYR A 460 0.85 3.39 -21.47
N ALA A 461 0.45 3.01 -22.68
CA ALA A 461 -0.89 2.46 -22.95
C ALA A 461 -1.16 1.11 -22.27
N ARG A 462 -0.11 0.45 -21.74
CA ARG A 462 -0.20 -0.78 -20.94
C ARG A 462 0.00 -0.52 -19.44
N ASN A 463 -0.06 0.75 -19.00
CA ASN A 463 0.23 1.19 -17.64
C ASN A 463 1.66 0.83 -17.18
N ILE A 464 2.64 0.91 -18.10
CA ILE A 464 4.05 0.65 -17.80
C ILE A 464 4.89 1.88 -18.15
N GLN A 465 5.61 2.39 -17.16
CA GLN A 465 6.55 3.49 -17.26
C GLN A 465 7.93 3.02 -16.81
N PRO A 466 8.91 2.96 -17.72
CA PRO A 466 10.29 2.65 -17.35
C PRO A 466 10.91 3.78 -16.52
N VAL A 467 11.75 3.44 -15.56
CA VAL A 467 12.62 4.36 -14.82
C VAL A 467 14.04 3.86 -15.01
N TRP A 468 14.90 4.67 -15.62
CA TRP A 468 16.33 4.34 -15.73
C TRP A 468 17.01 4.66 -14.40
N VAL A 469 17.77 3.70 -13.88
CA VAL A 469 18.51 3.83 -12.62
C VAL A 469 19.94 3.37 -12.84
N GLN A 470 20.90 4.20 -12.45
CA GLN A 470 22.31 3.87 -12.36
C GLN A 470 22.74 3.92 -10.89
N VAL A 471 23.46 2.87 -10.48
CA VAL A 471 24.11 2.75 -9.18
C VAL A 471 25.61 2.70 -9.41
N GLU A 472 26.32 3.72 -8.94
CA GLU A 472 27.78 3.70 -8.83
C GLU A 472 28.15 3.33 -7.38
N ASN A 473 28.69 2.11 -7.21
CA ASN A 473 29.14 1.60 -5.92
C ASN A 473 30.64 1.84 -5.75
N LYS A 474 31.03 2.81 -4.92
CA LYS A 474 32.43 3.11 -4.58
C LYS A 474 32.91 2.39 -3.31
N SER A 475 32.11 1.50 -2.74
CA SER A 475 32.46 0.75 -1.53
C SER A 475 33.22 -0.54 -1.86
N GLU A 476 33.75 -1.18 -0.82
CA GLU A 476 34.35 -2.52 -0.88
C GLU A 476 33.33 -3.66 -0.74
N SER A 477 32.06 -3.32 -0.50
CA SER A 477 30.98 -4.28 -0.23
C SER A 477 30.07 -4.43 -1.44
N MET A 478 29.44 -5.60 -1.56
CA MET A 478 28.33 -5.78 -2.48
C MET A 478 27.17 -4.88 -2.03
N MET A 479 26.43 -4.39 -3.00
CA MET A 479 25.22 -3.58 -2.76
C MET A 479 24.06 -4.21 -3.53
N TYR A 480 22.84 -4.11 -3.01
CA TYR A 480 21.66 -4.70 -3.59
C TYR A 480 20.60 -3.61 -3.81
N LEU A 481 20.29 -3.35 -5.08
CA LEU A 481 19.22 -2.44 -5.48
C LEU A 481 17.85 -3.09 -5.25
N THR A 482 16.88 -2.34 -4.75
CA THR A 482 15.54 -2.88 -4.49
C THR A 482 14.46 -2.19 -5.34
N PRO A 483 13.96 -2.85 -6.41
CA PRO A 483 12.91 -2.30 -7.26
C PRO A 483 11.61 -1.90 -6.54
N MET A 484 11.27 -2.55 -5.44
CA MET A 484 10.09 -2.19 -4.62
C MET A 484 10.16 -0.76 -4.04
N GLY A 485 11.35 -0.19 -3.87
CA GLY A 485 11.52 1.21 -3.47
C GLY A 485 11.15 2.17 -4.59
N VAL A 486 11.32 1.74 -5.84
CA VAL A 486 10.94 2.52 -7.03
C VAL A 486 9.43 2.45 -7.25
N ASP A 487 8.86 1.24 -7.21
CA ASP A 487 7.41 1.01 -7.20
C ASP A 487 7.12 -0.33 -6.51
N ARG A 488 6.28 -0.32 -5.47
CA ARG A 488 5.85 -1.54 -4.77
C ARG A 488 5.17 -2.57 -5.70
N ALA A 489 4.60 -2.10 -6.80
CA ALA A 489 4.01 -2.93 -7.84
C ALA A 489 4.82 -2.88 -9.14
N TYR A 490 6.15 -2.78 -9.06
CA TYR A 490 7.03 -2.88 -10.22
C TYR A 490 6.76 -4.16 -11.05
N PHE A 491 7.11 -4.08 -12.32
CA PHE A 491 7.05 -5.20 -13.26
C PHE A 491 8.46 -5.75 -13.47
N THR A 492 8.62 -7.06 -13.37
CA THR A 492 9.89 -7.68 -13.81
C THR A 492 10.06 -7.45 -15.31
N PRO A 493 11.29 -7.49 -15.86
CA PRO A 493 11.48 -7.40 -17.30
C PRO A 493 10.63 -8.42 -18.10
N ARG A 494 10.47 -9.63 -17.57
CA ARG A 494 9.67 -10.70 -18.17
C ARG A 494 8.19 -10.46 -18.08
N GLU A 495 7.71 -9.94 -16.96
CA GLU A 495 6.32 -9.53 -16.82
C GLU A 495 5.98 -8.36 -17.75
N THR A 496 6.87 -7.37 -17.85
CA THR A 496 6.74 -6.27 -18.81
C THR A 496 6.63 -6.81 -20.23
N ALA A 497 7.48 -7.78 -20.58
CA ALA A 497 7.42 -8.47 -21.84
C ALA A 497 6.08 -9.21 -22.01
N HIS A 498 5.62 -9.98 -21.03
CA HIS A 498 4.34 -10.69 -21.07
C HIS A 498 3.16 -9.73 -21.33
N ARG A 499 3.08 -8.63 -20.58
CA ARG A 499 1.99 -7.64 -20.65
C ARG A 499 1.99 -6.79 -21.91
N SER A 500 3.15 -6.64 -22.54
CA SER A 500 3.32 -5.78 -23.72
C SER A 500 3.27 -6.54 -25.05
N ARG A 501 3.20 -7.89 -25.02
CA ARG A 501 3.10 -8.70 -26.23
C ARG A 501 1.80 -8.44 -26.97
N ALA A 502 1.93 -8.31 -28.29
CA ALA A 502 0.81 -8.40 -29.24
C ALA A 502 0.80 -9.78 -29.93
N ASP A 503 1.98 -10.34 -30.23
CA ASP A 503 2.20 -11.65 -30.85
C ASP A 503 3.29 -12.46 -30.12
N TYR A 504 3.27 -13.78 -30.22
CA TYR A 504 4.31 -14.68 -29.67
C TYR A 504 5.51 -14.77 -30.62
N THR A 505 6.51 -13.92 -30.39
CA THR A 505 7.80 -13.92 -31.12
C THR A 505 8.96 -14.30 -30.19
N THR A 506 9.96 -15.00 -30.74
CA THR A 506 11.15 -15.44 -29.98
C THR A 506 12.07 -14.28 -29.61
N GLY A 507 12.56 -14.28 -28.36
CA GLY A 507 13.51 -13.29 -27.86
C GLY A 507 12.83 -12.00 -27.35
N PHE A 508 11.50 -11.97 -27.27
CA PHE A 508 10.77 -10.79 -26.81
C PHE A 508 11.05 -10.49 -25.33
N ALA A 509 11.04 -11.50 -24.45
CA ALA A 509 11.45 -11.35 -23.05
C ALA A 509 12.92 -10.91 -22.92
N SER A 510 13.82 -11.55 -23.69
CA SER A 510 15.25 -11.26 -23.64
C SER A 510 15.57 -9.79 -23.96
N ARG A 511 14.81 -9.16 -24.86
CA ARG A 511 14.92 -7.72 -25.13
C ARG A 511 14.73 -6.89 -23.86
N PHE A 512 13.69 -7.16 -23.08
CA PHE A 512 13.45 -6.45 -21.82
C PHE A 512 14.49 -6.80 -20.76
N GLU A 513 14.92 -8.06 -20.67
CA GLU A 513 15.97 -8.47 -19.74
C GLU A 513 17.32 -7.80 -20.02
N SER A 514 17.66 -7.57 -21.29
CA SER A 514 18.90 -6.93 -21.73
C SER A 514 18.97 -5.43 -21.45
N VAL A 515 17.84 -4.77 -21.22
CA VAL A 515 17.78 -3.35 -20.84
C VAL A 515 17.30 -3.13 -19.41
N GLY A 516 16.66 -4.13 -18.78
CA GLY A 516 16.12 -4.05 -17.43
C GLY A 516 17.08 -4.50 -16.33
N HIS A 517 16.87 -4.03 -15.10
CA HIS A 517 17.58 -4.47 -13.89
C HIS A 517 17.16 -5.89 -13.51
N ALA A 518 17.68 -6.89 -14.23
CA ALA A 518 17.47 -8.30 -13.93
C ALA A 518 18.39 -8.82 -12.80
N ARG A 519 19.57 -8.21 -12.65
CA ARG A 519 20.52 -8.47 -11.56
C ARG A 519 20.49 -7.31 -10.59
N LEU A 520 20.14 -7.57 -9.34
CA LEU A 520 19.99 -6.50 -8.34
C LEU A 520 21.29 -6.26 -7.53
N ALA A 521 22.23 -7.19 -7.57
CA ALA A 521 23.54 -7.05 -6.93
C ALA A 521 24.48 -6.16 -7.77
N VAL A 522 25.06 -5.14 -7.14
CA VAL A 522 26.00 -4.17 -7.68
C VAL A 522 27.35 -4.40 -7.01
N ALA A 523 28.32 -4.88 -7.78
CA ALA A 523 29.64 -5.25 -7.28
C ALA A 523 30.39 -4.06 -6.64
N PRO A 524 31.33 -4.32 -5.70
CA PRO A 524 32.26 -3.32 -5.20
C PRO A 524 32.96 -2.58 -6.34
N GLN A 525 33.20 -1.29 -6.17
CA GLN A 525 33.94 -0.45 -7.12
C GLN A 525 33.44 -0.58 -8.59
N SER A 526 32.12 -0.69 -8.77
CA SER A 526 31.48 -0.93 -10.07
C SER A 526 30.32 0.05 -10.35
N ILE A 527 29.92 0.14 -11.61
CA ILE A 527 28.74 0.90 -12.04
C ILE A 527 27.76 -0.04 -12.71
N GLN A 528 26.51 -0.02 -12.29
CA GLN A 528 25.43 -0.72 -12.97
C GLN A 528 24.30 0.24 -13.34
N SER A 529 23.84 0.19 -14.59
CA SER A 529 22.67 0.97 -15.04
C SER A 529 21.74 0.16 -15.94
N ALA A 530 20.44 0.31 -15.72
CA ALA A 530 19.36 -0.37 -16.45
C ALA A 530 17.99 0.22 -16.09
N TYR A 531 16.92 -0.27 -16.72
CA TYR A 531 15.54 0.16 -16.47
C TYR A 531 14.85 -0.70 -15.40
N ILE A 532 14.12 -0.06 -14.50
CA ILE A 532 13.07 -0.68 -13.67
C ILE A 532 11.72 -0.31 -14.29
N PHE A 533 10.84 -1.28 -14.47
CA PHE A 533 9.53 -1.05 -15.07
C PHE A 533 8.51 -0.83 -13.95
N THR A 534 7.84 0.30 -13.98
CA THR A 534 6.90 0.75 -12.93
C THR A 534 5.52 1.04 -13.53
N ARG A 535 4.52 1.31 -12.69
CA ARG A 535 3.23 1.82 -13.17
C ARG A 535 3.38 3.25 -13.69
N VAL A 536 2.45 3.72 -14.51
CA VAL A 536 2.50 5.11 -15.00
C VAL A 536 2.11 6.08 -13.89
N ASP A 537 2.99 7.05 -13.63
CA ASP A 537 2.64 8.32 -13.00
C ASP A 537 2.77 9.42 -14.07
N GLU A 538 1.68 10.14 -14.33
CA GLU A 538 1.68 11.31 -15.21
C GLU A 538 2.10 12.56 -14.42
N GLY A 539 2.74 13.52 -15.10
CA GLY A 539 3.23 14.73 -14.45
C GLY A 539 4.59 14.52 -13.80
N THR A 540 4.66 14.21 -12.51
CA THR A 540 5.91 13.99 -11.78
C THR A 540 6.03 12.54 -11.32
N LYS A 541 7.07 11.83 -11.77
CA LYS A 541 7.40 10.50 -11.24
C LYS A 541 8.13 10.66 -9.91
N SER A 542 7.51 10.18 -8.82
CA SER A 542 8.11 10.20 -7.49
C SER A 542 8.38 8.79 -7.01
N PHE A 543 9.60 8.50 -6.59
CA PHE A 543 10.03 7.15 -6.23
C PHE A 543 11.27 7.17 -5.36
N ASN A 544 11.54 6.09 -4.62
CA ASN A 544 12.81 5.91 -3.93
C ASN A 544 13.76 5.02 -4.75
N VAL A 545 15.06 5.21 -4.58
CA VAL A 545 16.07 4.24 -4.98
C VAL A 545 16.76 3.76 -3.73
N ASP A 546 16.30 2.61 -3.25
CA ASP A 546 16.77 2.03 -1.99
C ASP A 546 17.81 0.94 -2.31
N VAL A 547 19.01 1.13 -1.75
CA VAL A 547 20.15 0.22 -1.90
C VAL A 547 20.59 -0.28 -0.54
N VAL A 548 20.83 -1.58 -0.42
CA VAL A 548 21.26 -2.24 0.83
C VAL A 548 22.56 -2.99 0.66
N GLY A 549 23.41 -2.95 1.67
CA GLY A 549 24.71 -3.61 1.68
C GLY A 549 25.54 -3.07 2.83
N ASP A 550 26.67 -3.70 3.14
CA ASP A 550 27.56 -3.28 4.25
C ASP A 550 26.93 -3.17 5.65
N GLY A 551 25.73 -3.74 5.83
CA GLY A 551 24.95 -3.63 7.06
C GLY A 551 24.18 -2.31 7.20
N ARG A 552 23.95 -1.57 6.10
CA ARG A 552 23.20 -0.32 6.07
C ARG A 552 22.18 -0.30 4.94
N ALA A 553 21.16 0.54 5.11
CA ALA A 553 20.21 0.91 4.06
C ALA A 553 20.47 2.36 3.60
N TYR A 554 20.62 2.54 2.29
CA TYR A 554 20.79 3.82 1.63
C TYR A 554 19.49 4.19 0.93
N LEU A 555 18.62 4.90 1.65
CA LEU A 555 17.33 5.37 1.14
C LEU A 555 17.49 6.76 0.52
N MET A 556 17.04 6.93 -0.73
CA MET A 556 17.21 8.13 -1.55
C MET A 556 15.94 8.41 -2.34
N SER A 557 15.39 9.63 -2.27
CA SER A 557 14.09 9.97 -2.89
C SER A 557 14.31 10.79 -4.16
N PHE A 558 13.65 10.41 -5.24
CA PHE A 558 13.71 11.08 -6.54
C PHE A 558 12.34 11.58 -6.98
N HIS A 559 12.33 12.76 -7.57
CA HIS A 559 11.14 13.40 -8.13
C HIS A 559 11.50 13.93 -9.52
N VAL A 560 11.05 13.22 -10.54
CA VAL A 560 11.45 13.43 -11.93
C VAL A 560 10.24 13.90 -12.75
N PRO A 561 10.21 15.17 -13.19
CA PRO A 561 9.17 15.65 -14.10
C PRO A 561 9.18 14.86 -15.41
N VAL A 562 8.01 14.38 -15.82
CA VAL A 562 7.78 13.63 -17.05
C VAL A 562 7.04 14.53 -18.04
N PRO A 563 7.68 14.92 -19.16
CA PRO A 563 7.05 15.75 -20.18
C PRO A 563 5.76 15.12 -20.71
N GLY A 564 4.68 15.89 -20.77
CA GLY A 564 3.40 15.46 -21.36
C GLY A 564 2.14 15.96 -20.64
N LEU A 565 2.22 16.29 -19.35
CA LEU A 565 1.12 16.86 -18.57
C LEU A 565 1.38 18.35 -18.25
N ARG A 566 0.36 19.20 -18.27
CA ARG A 566 0.45 20.58 -17.78
C ARG A 566 0.02 20.61 -16.31
N LEU A 567 0.99 20.68 -15.40
CA LEU A 567 0.76 20.74 -13.95
C LEU A 567 0.77 22.19 -13.43
N ASP A 568 -0.14 22.53 -12.52
CA ASP A 568 -0.43 23.92 -12.11
C ASP A 568 0.68 24.60 -11.29
N HIS A 569 1.43 23.86 -10.47
CA HIS A 569 2.39 24.47 -9.54
C HIS A 569 3.63 25.05 -10.24
N HIS A 570 3.88 24.64 -11.48
CA HIS A 570 4.92 25.22 -12.31
C HIS A 570 4.59 26.66 -12.76
N GLU A 571 3.35 27.13 -12.54
CA GLU A 571 2.91 28.48 -12.93
C GLU A 571 2.89 29.49 -11.75
N VAL A 572 2.97 29.04 -10.49
CA VAL A 572 2.97 29.93 -9.32
C VAL A 572 4.40 30.25 -8.91
N ASP A 573 4.84 31.48 -9.14
CA ASP A 573 6.10 31.99 -8.58
C ASP A 573 5.92 32.22 -7.07
N ILE A 574 6.16 31.16 -6.29
CA ILE A 574 6.06 31.16 -4.82
C ILE A 574 6.90 32.29 -4.20
N ALA A 575 8.06 32.61 -4.79
CA ALA A 575 8.94 33.67 -4.29
C ALA A 575 8.37 35.08 -4.54
N ALA A 576 7.43 35.22 -5.49
CA ALA A 576 6.76 36.47 -5.82
C ALA A 576 5.34 36.59 -5.23
N LEU A 577 4.82 35.57 -4.51
CA LEU A 577 3.48 35.59 -3.93
C LEU A 577 3.27 36.74 -2.93
N TYR A 578 4.30 37.06 -2.15
CA TYR A 578 4.26 38.08 -1.11
C TYR A 578 5.47 39.02 -1.21
N PRO A 579 5.30 40.33 -1.02
CA PRO A 579 6.43 41.25 -0.83
C PRO A 579 7.30 40.78 0.34
N GLN A 580 8.64 40.84 0.22
CA GLN A 580 9.55 40.31 1.25
C GLN A 580 9.32 40.94 2.62
N GLU A 581 8.91 42.21 2.66
CA GLU A 581 8.58 42.95 3.89
C GLU A 581 7.33 42.44 4.61
N SER A 582 6.45 41.70 3.92
CA SER A 582 5.24 41.12 4.51
C SER A 582 5.45 39.73 5.08
N VAL A 583 6.55 39.07 4.71
CA VAL A 583 6.92 37.73 5.20
C VAL A 583 7.55 37.85 6.58
N ARG A 584 6.98 37.17 7.57
CA ARG A 584 7.45 37.23 8.97
C ARG A 584 7.69 35.85 9.56
N ASP A 585 8.80 35.70 10.27
CA ASP A 585 9.08 34.52 11.09
C ASP A 585 8.41 34.68 12.46
N VAL A 586 7.69 33.66 12.91
CA VAL A 586 6.87 33.68 14.13
C VAL A 586 7.30 32.59 15.11
N THR A 587 7.19 32.88 16.41
CA THR A 587 7.36 31.87 17.46
C THR A 587 6.24 30.84 17.43
N LEU A 588 6.38 29.73 18.16
CA LEU A 588 5.32 28.71 18.22
C LEU A 588 4.00 29.28 18.79
N GLU A 589 4.08 30.09 19.85
CA GLU A 589 2.91 30.77 20.43
C GLU A 589 2.23 31.70 19.41
N GLN A 590 3.03 32.49 18.71
CA GLN A 590 2.53 33.38 17.66
C GLN A 590 1.95 32.60 16.48
N LEU A 591 2.57 31.49 16.07
CA LEU A 591 2.04 30.61 15.03
C LEU A 591 0.63 30.12 15.38
N VAL A 592 0.43 29.64 16.61
CA VAL A 592 -0.88 29.20 17.09
C VAL A 592 -1.89 30.34 17.03
N ALA A 593 -1.57 31.51 17.59
CA ALA A 593 -2.46 32.66 17.57
C ALA A 593 -2.83 33.10 16.15
N GLU A 594 -1.85 33.14 15.24
CA GLU A 594 -2.07 33.54 13.86
C GLU A 594 -2.95 32.53 13.10
N LEU A 595 -2.67 31.23 13.23
CA LEU A 595 -3.49 30.16 12.60
C LEU A 595 -4.95 30.17 13.09
N GLU A 596 -5.20 30.50 14.36
CA GLU A 596 -6.55 30.62 14.90
C GLU A 596 -7.32 31.82 14.32
N THR A 597 -6.62 32.89 13.95
CA THR A 597 -7.23 34.08 13.32
C THR A 597 -7.40 33.99 11.80
N MET A 598 -6.73 33.04 11.14
CA MET A 598 -6.91 32.78 9.70
C MET A 598 -8.35 32.33 9.40
N PRO A 599 -8.87 32.49 8.16
CA PRO A 599 -10.24 32.08 7.81
C PRO A 599 -10.57 30.65 8.24
N CYS A 600 -11.79 30.43 8.74
CA CYS A 600 -12.21 29.08 9.17
C CYS A 600 -12.31 28.11 8.00
N CYS A 601 -12.60 28.66 6.83
CA CYS A 601 -13.24 27.96 5.74
C CYS A 601 -12.81 28.61 4.41
N VAL A 602 -12.77 27.80 3.36
CA VAL A 602 -12.58 28.29 1.99
C VAL A 602 -13.78 29.14 1.54
N ARG A 603 -13.58 29.97 0.51
CA ARG A 603 -14.63 30.80 -0.10
C ARG A 603 -14.84 30.46 -1.56
N ASP A 604 -15.97 30.91 -2.11
CA ASP A 604 -16.21 30.95 -3.54
C ASP A 604 -15.38 32.06 -4.23
N SER A 605 -15.46 32.16 -5.56
CA SER A 605 -14.71 33.17 -6.32
C SER A 605 -15.12 34.62 -6.03
N ALA A 606 -16.31 34.84 -5.46
CA ALA A 606 -16.76 36.15 -5.04
C ALA A 606 -16.26 36.52 -3.63
N GLY A 607 -15.85 35.53 -2.82
CA GLY A 607 -15.41 35.72 -1.44
C GLY A 607 -16.56 35.78 -0.43
N GLU A 608 -17.80 35.50 -0.86
CA GLU A 608 -19.01 35.74 -0.07
C GLU A 608 -19.41 34.49 0.73
N ASP A 609 -19.55 33.36 0.05
CA ASP A 609 -20.07 32.12 0.65
C ASP A 609 -18.95 31.27 1.27
N LYS A 610 -19.24 30.60 2.39
CA LYS A 610 -18.32 29.69 3.07
C LYS A 610 -18.42 28.27 2.50
N GLY A 611 -17.27 27.62 2.33
CA GLY A 611 -17.15 26.23 1.90
C GLY A 611 -16.63 25.29 2.99
N ASP A 612 -15.88 24.29 2.54
CA ASP A 612 -15.23 23.31 3.39
C ASP A 612 -14.25 23.97 4.38
N PRO A 613 -14.07 23.38 5.58
CA PRO A 613 -13.20 23.94 6.61
C PRO A 613 -11.72 23.85 6.21
N LEU A 614 -10.96 24.87 6.59
CA LEU A 614 -9.50 24.87 6.49
C LEU A 614 -8.92 24.12 7.70
N ASN A 615 -9.06 22.79 7.67
CA ASN A 615 -8.83 21.87 8.79
C ASN A 615 -7.37 21.40 8.97
N ILE A 616 -6.41 21.91 8.18
CA ILE A 616 -4.99 21.56 8.31
C ILE A 616 -4.07 22.77 8.10
N ALA A 617 -2.82 22.63 8.57
CA ALA A 617 -1.70 23.51 8.25
C ALA A 617 -0.39 22.70 8.13
N PHE A 618 0.52 23.15 7.27
CA PHE A 618 1.86 22.58 7.15
C PHE A 618 2.94 23.60 7.50
N VAL A 619 4.00 23.13 8.15
CA VAL A 619 5.25 23.88 8.32
C VAL A 619 6.35 23.13 7.56
N GLY A 620 6.83 23.71 6.47
CA GLY A 620 7.78 23.04 5.57
C GLY A 620 7.89 23.73 4.22
N ASP A 621 9.05 23.59 3.58
CA ASP A 621 9.24 24.07 2.22
C ASP A 621 8.27 23.37 1.25
N GLY A 622 7.84 24.08 0.20
CA GLY A 622 6.87 23.52 -0.75
C GLY A 622 7.33 22.20 -1.35
N ARG A 623 8.63 22.10 -1.65
CA ARG A 623 9.25 20.87 -2.13
C ARG A 623 9.15 19.71 -1.12
N ASP A 624 9.41 19.97 0.16
CA ASP A 624 9.30 18.95 1.22
C ASP A 624 7.85 18.47 1.36
N MET A 625 6.88 19.39 1.25
CA MET A 625 5.44 19.06 1.23
C MET A 625 5.09 18.15 0.05
N TYR A 626 5.51 18.49 -1.16
CA TYR A 626 5.30 17.63 -2.33
C TYR A 626 5.95 16.26 -2.12
N TYR A 627 7.17 16.21 -1.62
CA TYR A 627 7.90 14.96 -1.47
C TYR A 627 7.24 14.04 -0.44
N ALA A 628 6.81 14.59 0.70
CA ALA A 628 6.05 13.85 1.70
C ALA A 628 4.71 13.31 1.16
N LEU A 629 3.95 14.16 0.44
CA LEU A 629 2.65 13.77 -0.13
C LEU A 629 2.78 12.74 -1.25
N MET A 630 3.74 12.92 -2.15
CA MET A 630 3.99 11.97 -3.24
C MET A 630 4.43 10.60 -2.70
N ARG A 631 5.26 10.57 -1.65
CA ARG A 631 5.66 9.33 -0.97
C ARG A 631 4.47 8.62 -0.33
N ALA A 632 3.47 9.38 0.12
CA ALA A 632 2.19 8.89 0.61
C ALA A 632 1.19 8.49 -0.50
N GLY A 633 1.59 8.55 -1.78
CA GLY A 633 0.74 8.17 -2.90
C GLY A 633 -0.33 9.19 -3.28
N TRP A 634 -0.15 10.46 -2.90
CA TRP A 634 -0.94 11.56 -3.43
C TRP A 634 -0.47 11.89 -4.84
N ASP A 635 -1.41 12.26 -5.69
CA ASP A 635 -1.19 12.67 -7.07
C ASP A 635 -1.49 14.14 -7.23
N GLU A 636 -0.74 14.80 -8.10
CA GLU A 636 -1.04 16.17 -8.50
C GLU A 636 -2.37 16.23 -9.29
N THR A 637 -3.03 17.39 -9.28
CA THR A 637 -4.28 17.59 -10.05
C THR A 637 -4.14 18.77 -11.00
N GLU A 638 -4.91 18.76 -12.09
CA GLU A 638 -5.08 19.95 -12.95
C GLU A 638 -6.14 20.90 -12.34
N THR A 639 -5.99 22.23 -12.46
CA THR A 639 -6.93 23.21 -11.90
C THR A 639 -7.76 23.89 -12.97
N ILE A 640 -9.07 24.01 -12.72
CA ILE A 640 -10.00 24.66 -13.64
C ILE A 640 -10.15 26.14 -13.28
N TYR A 641 -9.53 27.03 -14.07
CA TYR A 641 -9.67 28.49 -13.90
C TYR A 641 -10.76 29.13 -14.79
N GLY A 642 -11.49 28.37 -15.62
CA GLY A 642 -12.44 28.99 -16.56
C GLY A 642 -13.46 28.06 -17.25
N THR A 643 -14.44 28.69 -17.91
CA THR A 643 -15.60 28.02 -18.54
C THR A 643 -15.25 27.20 -19.79
N SER A 644 -14.14 27.50 -20.47
CA SER A 644 -13.61 26.70 -21.58
C SER A 644 -12.98 25.39 -21.08
N LEU A 645 -12.25 25.43 -19.97
CA LEU A 645 -11.63 24.27 -19.32
C LEU A 645 -12.68 23.34 -18.71
N LEU A 646 -13.82 23.86 -18.24
CA LEU A 646 -14.94 23.05 -17.74
C LEU A 646 -15.48 22.03 -18.76
N LYS A 647 -15.50 22.36 -20.06
CA LYS A 647 -15.97 21.42 -21.11
C LYS A 647 -14.96 20.29 -21.35
N THR A 648 -13.67 20.60 -21.35
CA THR A 648 -12.59 19.61 -21.48
C THR A 648 -12.50 18.72 -20.26
N ALA A 649 -12.62 19.31 -19.07
CA ALA A 649 -12.68 18.61 -17.79
C ALA A 649 -13.90 17.68 -17.69
N ALA A 650 -15.09 18.12 -18.13
CA ALA A 650 -16.28 17.27 -18.15
C ALA A 650 -16.10 16.03 -19.04
N SER A 651 -15.39 16.15 -20.17
CA SER A 651 -15.05 15.01 -21.03
C SER A 651 -14.01 14.07 -20.39
N ALA A 652 -13.05 14.60 -19.63
CA ALA A 652 -12.08 13.79 -18.88
C ALA A 652 -12.73 13.06 -17.69
N LEU A 653 -13.69 13.70 -17.01
CA LEU A 653 -14.43 13.15 -15.87
C LEU A 653 -15.47 12.08 -16.27
N LEU A 654 -15.87 12.02 -17.54
CA LEU A 654 -16.78 10.99 -18.08
C LEU A 654 -16.03 9.73 -18.56
N GLY A 655 -14.69 9.73 -18.55
CA GLY A 655 -13.84 8.58 -18.84
C GLY A 655 -13.46 7.82 -17.56
N ASP A 656 -13.43 6.49 -17.64
CA ASP A 656 -13.42 5.59 -16.47
C ASP A 656 -12.06 5.44 -15.74
N THR A 657 -11.07 6.32 -15.98
CA THR A 657 -9.66 6.00 -15.63
C THR A 657 -8.74 7.18 -15.24
N TYR A 658 -9.22 8.42 -15.10
CA TYR A 658 -8.32 9.57 -14.98
C TYR A 658 -7.88 9.92 -13.53
N ARG A 659 -6.73 9.36 -13.11
CA ARG A 659 -6.01 9.59 -11.82
C ARG A 659 -5.63 11.05 -11.52
N TYR A 660 -5.66 11.94 -12.52
CA TYR A 660 -5.25 13.36 -12.42
C TYR A 660 -6.42 14.34 -12.63
N SER A 661 -7.66 13.86 -12.42
CA SER A 661 -8.86 14.67 -12.70
C SER A 661 -8.82 16.05 -12.09
N PRO A 662 -9.31 17.06 -12.84
CA PRO A 662 -9.18 18.42 -12.40
C PRO A 662 -10.13 18.77 -11.25
N VAL A 663 -9.69 19.67 -10.37
CA VAL A 663 -10.50 20.19 -9.26
C VAL A 663 -10.95 21.64 -9.49
N SER A 664 -12.15 21.96 -9.01
CA SER A 664 -12.63 23.35 -8.98
C SER A 664 -11.77 24.21 -8.05
N ALA A 665 -11.54 25.45 -8.44
CA ALA A 665 -10.84 26.44 -7.62
C ALA A 665 -11.66 26.82 -6.38
N LEU A 666 -10.99 26.85 -5.22
CA LEU A 666 -11.48 27.39 -3.96
C LEU A 666 -10.58 28.55 -3.54
N TYR A 667 -11.13 29.51 -2.78
CA TYR A 667 -10.46 30.78 -2.56
C TYR A 667 -10.11 31.00 -1.09
N VAL A 668 -8.86 31.39 -0.84
CA VAL A 668 -8.34 31.85 0.45
C VAL A 668 -7.40 33.02 0.16
N PHE A 669 -7.36 34.02 1.04
CA PHE A 669 -6.57 35.24 0.84
C PHE A 669 -6.87 35.98 -0.48
N GLY A 670 -8.11 35.85 -0.99
CA GLY A 670 -8.55 36.48 -2.25
C GLY A 670 -8.01 35.81 -3.53
N ARG A 671 -7.42 34.61 -3.44
CA ARG A 671 -6.85 33.88 -4.58
C ARG A 671 -7.17 32.38 -4.53
N GLY A 672 -7.06 31.73 -5.70
CA GLY A 672 -7.17 30.28 -5.82
C GLY A 672 -6.07 29.55 -5.03
N GLN A 673 -6.24 28.24 -4.83
CA GLN A 673 -5.23 27.37 -4.22
C GLN A 673 -3.89 27.44 -4.95
N ASP A 674 -2.78 27.36 -4.21
CA ASP A 674 -1.43 27.29 -4.81
C ASP A 674 -1.11 25.90 -5.35
N ALA A 675 -1.67 24.88 -4.69
CA ALA A 675 -1.54 23.50 -5.10
C ALA A 675 -2.78 22.71 -4.72
N ALA A 676 -3.08 21.71 -5.55
CA ALA A 676 -4.10 20.72 -5.27
C ALA A 676 -3.57 19.32 -5.58
N LEU A 677 -3.86 18.40 -4.67
CA LEU A 677 -3.49 17.00 -4.78
C LEU A 677 -4.73 16.14 -4.51
N GLN A 678 -4.72 14.92 -5.05
CA GLN A 678 -5.73 13.92 -4.74
C GLN A 678 -5.08 12.57 -4.47
N ARG A 679 -5.64 11.81 -3.54
CA ARG A 679 -5.30 10.40 -3.37
C ARG A 679 -6.48 9.55 -3.81
N ALA A 680 -6.28 8.78 -4.88
CA ALA A 680 -7.25 7.80 -5.33
C ALA A 680 -7.39 6.67 -4.30
N ARG A 681 -8.62 6.15 -4.15
CA ARG A 681 -8.90 4.96 -3.35
C ARG A 681 -9.32 3.81 -4.28
N THR A 682 -10.18 2.91 -3.83
CA THR A 682 -10.59 1.70 -4.57
C THR A 682 -11.31 2.00 -5.89
N SER A 683 -11.95 3.16 -6.02
CA SER A 683 -12.56 3.62 -7.27
C SER A 683 -12.35 5.11 -7.52
N ILE A 684 -12.48 5.55 -8.78
CA ILE A 684 -12.40 6.98 -9.16
C ILE A 684 -13.53 7.84 -8.56
N ASN A 685 -14.58 7.22 -8.02
CA ASN A 685 -15.69 7.94 -7.37
C ASN A 685 -15.40 8.23 -5.88
N GLU A 686 -14.29 7.69 -5.35
CA GLU A 686 -13.86 7.77 -3.96
C GLU A 686 -12.43 8.33 -3.91
N ARG A 687 -12.28 9.58 -3.47
CA ARG A 687 -10.99 10.28 -3.48
C ARG A 687 -10.83 11.11 -2.22
N ASN A 688 -9.60 11.31 -1.78
CA ASN A 688 -9.31 12.41 -0.85
C ASN A 688 -8.75 13.58 -1.66
N HIS A 689 -9.22 14.79 -1.38
CA HIS A 689 -8.78 16.02 -2.03
C HIS A 689 -8.09 16.93 -1.02
N LEU A 690 -6.88 17.35 -1.38
CA LEU A 690 -6.04 18.27 -0.61
C LEU A 690 -5.86 19.56 -1.41
N ARG A 691 -6.14 20.70 -0.80
CA ARG A 691 -5.81 22.03 -1.33
C ARG A 691 -5.02 22.81 -0.31
N VAL A 692 -4.00 23.54 -0.77
CA VAL A 692 -3.12 24.32 0.11
C VAL A 692 -2.86 25.73 -0.42
N TRP A 693 -2.70 26.65 0.51
CA TRP A 693 -2.35 28.05 0.29
C TRP A 693 -1.18 28.44 1.19
N MET A 694 -0.11 28.97 0.62
CA MET A 694 1.00 29.57 1.35
C MET A 694 0.53 30.86 2.04
N SER A 695 0.79 30.97 3.34
CA SER A 695 0.60 32.19 4.11
C SER A 695 1.88 33.06 4.08
N PRO A 696 1.81 34.36 4.46
CA PRO A 696 3.02 35.18 4.62
C PRO A 696 3.81 34.86 5.91
N LEU A 697 3.52 33.74 6.58
CA LEU A 697 4.20 33.35 7.82
C LEU A 697 5.32 32.35 7.54
N ARG A 698 6.36 32.44 8.35
CA ARG A 698 7.39 31.42 8.52
C ARG A 698 7.47 31.01 9.99
N HIS A 699 7.84 29.77 10.24
CA HIS A 699 8.17 29.29 11.57
C HIS A 699 9.46 28.49 11.46
N GLU A 700 10.47 28.85 12.26
CA GLU A 700 11.81 28.25 12.19
C GLU A 700 12.43 28.39 10.79
N GLY A 701 12.21 29.54 10.14
CA GLY A 701 12.66 29.80 8.77
C GLY A 701 11.87 29.11 7.67
N LYS A 702 10.94 28.19 8.00
CA LYS A 702 10.16 27.42 7.03
C LYS A 702 8.80 28.06 6.75
N PRO A 703 8.29 28.02 5.51
CA PRO A 703 6.98 28.59 5.19
C PRO A 703 5.84 27.83 5.86
N VAL A 704 4.79 28.56 6.20
CA VAL A 704 3.55 28.04 6.78
C VAL A 704 2.45 28.03 5.72
N TRP A 705 1.83 26.88 5.53
CA TRP A 705 0.72 26.67 4.62
C TRP A 705 -0.56 26.41 5.39
N ILE A 706 -1.68 26.94 4.91
CA ILE A 706 -3.02 26.59 5.37
C ILE A 706 -3.67 25.69 4.33
N GLY A 707 -4.46 24.71 4.74
CA GLY A 707 -5.04 23.78 3.79
C GLY A 707 -6.41 23.27 4.19
N GLN A 708 -7.03 22.63 3.20
CA GLN A 708 -8.32 21.98 3.28
C GLN A 708 -8.14 20.54 2.79
N ILE A 709 -8.57 19.58 3.61
CA ILE A 709 -8.65 18.17 3.23
C ILE A 709 -10.10 17.66 3.35
N SER A 710 -10.59 16.96 2.33
CA SER A 710 -11.92 16.35 2.29
C SER A 710 -11.90 14.98 1.62
N ARG A 711 -12.81 14.10 2.03
CA ARG A 711 -13.03 12.79 1.42
C ARG A 711 -14.30 12.79 0.60
N ASP A 712 -14.21 12.40 -0.65
CA ASP A 712 -15.34 12.12 -1.51
C ASP A 712 -15.82 10.68 -1.30
N ILE A 713 -17.10 10.54 -0.99
CA ILE A 713 -17.79 9.26 -0.74
C ILE A 713 -18.78 8.91 -1.86
N GLY A 714 -18.83 9.72 -2.92
CA GLY A 714 -19.49 9.37 -4.17
C GLY A 714 -19.88 10.58 -5.01
N VAL A 715 -20.81 10.36 -5.95
CA VAL A 715 -21.14 11.33 -7.00
C VAL A 715 -22.61 11.76 -6.98
N ARG A 716 -22.88 13.05 -7.21
CA ARG A 716 -24.22 13.64 -7.38
C ARG A 716 -24.32 14.41 -8.69
N PHE A 717 -25.42 14.20 -9.41
CA PHE A 717 -25.77 15.04 -10.57
C PHE A 717 -26.43 16.33 -10.09
N THR A 718 -25.88 17.49 -10.47
CA THR A 718 -26.53 18.79 -10.24
C THR A 718 -26.77 19.53 -11.55
N ARG A 719 -27.70 20.49 -11.57
CA ARG A 719 -28.01 21.29 -12.76
C ARG A 719 -27.03 22.45 -13.00
N LYS A 720 -26.13 22.76 -12.05
CA LYS A 720 -25.18 23.88 -12.12
C LYS A 720 -23.78 23.44 -12.58
N THR A 721 -23.40 22.21 -12.27
CA THR A 721 -22.16 21.53 -12.69
C THR A 721 -22.55 20.09 -12.97
N ILE A 722 -22.22 19.57 -14.15
CA ILE A 722 -22.77 18.31 -14.70
C ILE A 722 -22.59 17.13 -13.71
N THR A 723 -21.58 17.19 -12.83
CA THR A 723 -21.32 16.25 -11.74
C THR A 723 -20.67 16.99 -10.55
N THR A 724 -21.17 16.85 -9.32
CA THR A 724 -20.48 17.29 -8.09
C THR A 724 -20.29 16.08 -7.16
N HIS A 725 -19.10 15.92 -6.61
CA HIS A 725 -18.83 14.86 -5.64
C HIS A 725 -19.56 15.13 -4.31
N LYS A 726 -19.89 14.07 -3.57
CA LYS A 726 -20.45 14.11 -2.22
C LYS A 726 -19.29 13.94 -1.24
N ILE A 727 -19.11 14.92 -0.37
CA ILE A 727 -18.08 14.89 0.67
C ILE A 727 -18.60 14.13 1.91
N ASP A 728 -17.70 13.43 2.60
CA ASP A 728 -17.91 12.87 3.93
C ASP A 728 -18.17 14.00 4.95
N PRO A 729 -19.34 14.04 5.60
CA PRO A 729 -19.62 15.07 6.59
C PRO A 729 -18.69 15.01 7.82
N ASP A 730 -18.02 13.89 8.10
CA ASP A 730 -16.98 13.80 9.12
C ASP A 730 -15.62 14.28 8.56
N VAL A 731 -15.41 15.59 8.58
CA VAL A 731 -14.16 16.19 8.04
C VAL A 731 -12.96 15.95 8.95
N ASP A 732 -13.19 15.59 10.21
CA ASP A 732 -12.12 15.23 11.13
C ASP A 732 -11.57 13.84 10.82
N GLU A 733 -12.45 12.91 10.42
CA GLU A 733 -12.04 11.58 9.95
C GLU A 733 -11.06 11.67 8.78
N THR A 734 -11.29 12.59 7.85
CA THR A 734 -10.38 12.82 6.72
C THR A 734 -9.08 13.53 7.16
N ARG A 735 -9.18 14.51 8.06
CA ARG A 735 -8.01 15.21 8.61
C ARG A 735 -7.04 14.24 9.29
N GLU A 736 -7.58 13.31 10.08
CA GLU A 736 -6.80 12.31 10.79
C GLU A 736 -6.24 11.24 9.84
N PHE A 737 -6.97 10.87 8.78
CA PHE A 737 -6.43 10.01 7.74
C PHE A 737 -5.14 10.59 7.14
N LEU A 738 -5.11 11.89 6.82
CA LEU A 738 -3.93 12.54 6.25
C LEU A 738 -2.73 12.49 7.23
N LEU A 739 -2.97 12.67 8.52
CA LEU A 739 -1.92 12.53 9.55
C LEU A 739 -1.31 11.13 9.53
N GLU A 740 -2.16 10.12 9.60
CA GLU A 740 -1.75 8.72 9.67
C GLU A 740 -1.04 8.31 8.39
N ASP A 741 -1.55 8.73 7.23
CA ASP A 741 -0.93 8.47 5.94
C ASP A 741 0.48 9.06 5.83
N LEU A 742 0.65 10.33 6.21
CA LEU A 742 1.95 10.98 6.22
C LEU A 742 2.90 10.40 7.28
N ALA A 743 2.39 9.90 8.41
CA ALA A 743 3.19 9.21 9.42
C ALA A 743 3.72 7.87 8.90
N PHE A 744 2.87 7.04 8.30
CA PHE A 744 3.24 5.71 7.78
C PHE A 744 4.11 5.78 6.52
N SER A 745 4.06 6.89 5.80
CA SER A 745 4.98 7.21 4.71
C SER A 745 6.22 7.97 5.17
N GLN A 746 6.44 8.15 6.48
CA GLN A 746 7.65 8.77 7.03
C GLN A 746 7.86 10.24 6.58
N GLY A 747 6.77 10.98 6.34
CA GLY A 747 6.77 12.34 5.80
C GLY A 747 6.70 13.47 6.83
N ILE A 748 6.47 13.16 8.11
CA ILE A 748 6.27 14.16 9.18
C ILE A 748 7.23 13.98 10.35
N LYS A 749 7.66 15.09 10.95
CA LYS A 749 8.53 15.14 12.13
C LYS A 749 7.74 15.35 13.42
N ALA A 750 6.69 16.15 13.33
CA ALA A 750 5.88 16.56 14.48
C ALA A 750 4.47 16.93 14.02
N PHE A 751 3.53 16.87 14.95
CA PHE A 751 2.17 17.35 14.71
C PHE A 751 1.53 17.91 15.97
N GLY A 752 0.51 18.75 15.82
CA GLY A 752 -0.28 19.28 16.93
C GLY A 752 -1.62 19.85 16.47
N TYR A 753 -2.49 20.19 17.42
CA TYR A 753 -3.82 20.72 17.12
C TYR A 753 -3.97 22.16 17.59
N VAL A 754 -4.55 23.01 16.75
CA VAL A 754 -4.87 24.42 17.05
C VAL A 754 -6.33 24.70 16.76
N GLY A 755 -6.93 25.74 17.35
CA GLY A 755 -8.31 26.14 17.03
C GLY A 755 -8.46 26.80 15.66
N GLY A 756 -9.47 27.67 15.53
CA GLY A 756 -9.65 28.54 14.36
C GLY A 756 -10.72 28.09 13.36
N VAL A 757 -11.15 26.82 13.34
CA VAL A 757 -12.28 26.38 12.51
C VAL A 757 -13.62 26.57 13.24
N GLY A 758 -13.61 26.41 14.57
CA GLY A 758 -14.79 26.40 15.44
C GLY A 758 -15.54 25.07 15.34
N SER A 759 -16.11 24.58 16.44
CA SER A 759 -16.79 23.28 16.43
C SER A 759 -18.14 23.34 15.72
N ALA A 760 -18.57 22.20 15.17
CA ALA A 760 -19.92 21.97 14.67
C ALA A 760 -20.34 20.56 15.03
N ASP A 761 -21.39 20.42 15.83
CA ASP A 761 -21.87 19.13 16.31
C ASP A 761 -22.59 18.34 15.20
N TYR A 762 -22.61 17.01 15.32
CA TYR A 762 -23.31 16.13 14.38
C TYR A 762 -24.79 16.53 14.18
N ASP A 763 -25.47 16.93 15.25
CA ASP A 763 -26.88 17.33 15.22
C ASP A 763 -27.10 18.77 14.71
N GLN A 764 -26.03 19.57 14.59
CA GLN A 764 -26.05 20.94 14.10
C GLN A 764 -24.90 21.20 13.10
N PRO A 765 -24.87 20.46 11.98
CA PRO A 765 -23.77 20.55 11.03
C PRO A 765 -23.80 21.89 10.29
N ARG A 766 -22.63 22.35 9.85
CA ARG A 766 -22.49 23.47 8.92
C ARG A 766 -22.62 22.98 7.48
N GLY A 767 -22.91 23.88 6.54
CA GLY A 767 -22.95 23.58 5.11
C GLY A 767 -21.73 24.11 4.37
N ASN A 768 -21.34 23.45 3.28
CA ASN A 768 -20.31 23.92 2.34
C ASN A 768 -20.93 24.55 1.07
N LEU A 769 -20.08 24.89 0.08
CA LEU A 769 -20.50 25.55 -1.17
C LEU A 769 -21.39 24.66 -2.07
N THR A 770 -21.35 23.33 -1.91
CA THR A 770 -22.24 22.41 -2.64
C THR A 770 -23.56 22.15 -1.90
N GLY A 771 -23.69 22.69 -0.68
CA GLY A 771 -24.83 22.46 0.21
C GLY A 771 -24.75 21.13 0.97
N ASP A 772 -23.58 20.48 1.00
CA ASP A 772 -23.35 19.29 1.80
C ASP A 772 -23.07 19.66 3.26
N PRO A 773 -23.66 18.94 4.24
CA PRO A 773 -23.38 19.16 5.65
C PRO A 773 -21.99 18.66 6.03
N TYR A 774 -21.40 19.24 7.05
CA TYR A 774 -20.22 18.73 7.76
C TYR A 774 -20.27 19.05 9.26
N PHE A 775 -19.64 18.20 10.05
CA PHE A 775 -19.41 18.37 11.49
C PHE A 775 -17.91 18.23 11.80
N THR A 776 -17.45 18.86 12.87
CA THR A 776 -16.01 18.93 13.23
C THR A 776 -15.83 19.35 14.69
N ASP A 777 -14.75 18.88 15.31
CA ASP A 777 -14.25 19.33 16.60
C ASP A 777 -13.76 20.79 16.61
N GLY A 778 -13.59 21.39 15.43
CA GLY A 778 -13.20 22.78 15.25
C GLY A 778 -11.71 23.07 15.28
N ASN A 779 -10.89 22.01 15.30
CA ASN A 779 -9.44 22.12 15.28
C ASN A 779 -8.88 22.12 13.85
N ARG A 780 -7.69 22.68 13.70
CA ARG A 780 -6.77 22.42 12.60
C ARG A 780 -5.67 21.50 13.08
N LEU A 781 -5.29 20.55 12.23
CA LEU A 781 -4.09 19.75 12.44
C LEU A 781 -2.89 20.46 11.80
N VAL A 782 -1.87 20.77 12.61
CA VAL A 782 -0.59 21.35 12.16
C VAL A 782 0.44 20.23 12.03
N MET A 783 1.09 20.11 10.88
CA MET A 783 2.09 19.08 10.60
C MET A 783 3.42 19.72 10.18
N TRP A 784 4.52 19.33 10.84
CA TRP A 784 5.87 19.71 10.47
C TRP A 784 6.45 18.65 9.53
N LEU A 785 6.78 19.05 8.31
CA LEU A 785 7.17 18.13 7.26
C LEU A 785 8.66 17.78 7.33
N SER A 786 8.98 16.59 6.85
CA SER A 786 10.35 16.10 6.68
C SER A 786 10.66 15.74 5.24
N HIS A 787 11.81 16.20 4.73
CA HIS A 787 12.37 15.65 3.51
C HIS A 787 13.01 14.27 3.76
N GLU A 788 13.63 14.07 4.91
CA GLU A 788 14.20 12.77 5.31
C GLU A 788 13.11 11.85 5.89
N PRO A 789 13.17 10.53 5.66
CA PRO A 789 12.30 9.60 6.36
C PRO A 789 12.42 9.73 7.89
N VAL A 790 11.28 9.77 8.58
CA VAL A 790 11.18 9.79 10.05
C VAL A 790 10.44 8.52 10.51
N GLY A 791 10.99 7.77 11.46
CA GLY A 791 10.34 6.61 12.08
C GLY A 791 9.08 7.01 12.87
N LEU A 792 8.11 6.11 13.01
CA LEU A 792 6.86 6.40 13.74
C LEU A 792 7.11 6.75 15.23
N ASP A 793 8.14 6.16 15.82
CA ASP A 793 8.61 6.38 17.19
C ASP A 793 9.39 7.70 17.37
N GLU A 794 9.87 8.28 16.28
CA GLU A 794 10.56 9.58 16.26
C GLU A 794 9.60 10.76 16.09
N ILE A 795 8.35 10.53 15.69
CA ILE A 795 7.35 11.58 15.47
C ILE A 795 6.99 12.23 16.82
N LEU A 796 7.11 13.56 16.89
CA LEU A 796 6.83 14.34 18.09
C LEU A 796 5.39 14.88 18.12
N PRO A 797 4.48 14.35 18.97
CA PRO A 797 3.19 14.99 19.22
C PRO A 797 3.38 16.22 20.12
N LEU A 798 2.96 17.38 19.65
CA LEU A 798 3.07 18.65 20.35
C LEU A 798 1.76 19.01 21.07
N ASN A 799 1.86 19.33 22.36
CA ASN A 799 0.74 19.92 23.10
C ASN A 799 0.69 21.42 22.88
N LEU A 800 -0.13 21.87 21.92
CA LEU A 800 -0.30 23.28 21.59
C LEU A 800 -1.39 23.99 22.39
N THR A 801 -2.18 23.25 23.17
CA THR A 801 -3.28 23.76 24.02
C THR A 801 -2.90 24.98 24.87
N PRO A 802 -1.70 25.05 25.51
CA PRO A 802 -1.32 26.21 26.32
C PRO A 802 -1.25 27.54 25.55
N TYR A 803 -1.14 27.51 24.23
CA TYR A 803 -1.04 28.69 23.36
C TYR A 803 -2.37 29.06 22.68
N HIS A 804 -3.43 28.27 22.89
CA HIS A 804 -4.73 28.54 22.28
C HIS A 804 -5.29 29.87 22.76
N THR A 805 -5.76 30.69 21.82
CA THR A 805 -6.37 32.00 22.10
C THR A 805 -7.89 31.92 22.13
N GLY A 806 -8.47 30.82 21.64
CA GLY A 806 -9.91 30.61 21.54
C GLY A 806 -10.59 31.37 20.39
N HIS A 807 -9.82 32.01 19.51
CA HIS A 807 -10.37 32.67 18.33
C HIS A 807 -10.88 31.65 17.32
N ILE A 808 -12.01 31.99 16.70
CA ILE A 808 -12.54 31.30 15.54
C ILE A 808 -12.33 32.22 14.35
N GLY A 809 -11.72 31.68 13.31
CA GLY A 809 -11.42 32.37 12.07
C GLY A 809 -12.66 32.93 11.36
N PRO A 810 -12.50 34.00 10.57
CA PRO A 810 -13.60 34.63 9.85
C PRO A 810 -14.25 33.74 8.77
#